data_AF-A0A5N7AV74-F1
#
_entry.id   AF-A0A5N7AV74-F1
#
_cell.length_a   1.000
_cell.length_b   1.000
_cell.length_c   1.000
_cell.angle_alpha   90.00
_cell.angle_beta   90.00
_cell.angle_gamma   90.00
#
_symmetry.space_group_name_H-M   'P 1'
#
loop_
_entity.id
_entity.type
_entity.pdbx_description
1 polymer ?
#
loop_
_entity_poly.entity_id
_entity_poly.type
_entity_poly.pdbx_seq_one_letter_code
_entity_poly.pdbx_strand_id
1 'polypeptide(L)'
;MSFTRHDYTVAWICALPLELAAAKAMLENEHSRLPQPQTDHNVYTLGSVSGHNVVMASLPSGVYGTISASTVVSHMVSTYPNIRFGLMVGIGGGVPSQHADIRLGDIVISKPTATSSGVIQYDYGKTLHDGRFQRIGSLNKPPPVLLKAIAQLESDNRTGQELINQILSEVRHKSEEMQESFSRPKDDWLFQPTYNHEDGEESCSVCDQTQLVNRPERTVGPYCHYGLIASGDQVLKDAKTRDAIAQDLNILCFEMEAAGIMDELPSLVIRGICDYCDSHKNKQWQEYAAITAAAYTKVLLSVVPTYCYKNKSSESREPIWMVPFRRNPQFVGREEEITRAEGLIMQQDGPNKVAFCGLGGVGKTQIALELAYRMRNRDSECSIFWITCTSYESVEQAYMGITSKLGMTDIKPAEAKEKVKAYLSQERAGKWLLLFDNIDDMEMWSKDNANNLILTDYLPRSEQGHIIFTTRNRKIAVKLVSSHVIPITELDSATSIQMLQNSLVEKSLLNDRDTAIALLERLAFLPLAITQATAYINENSIDITDYIILLEDQEPDVIELLSEDFGDETRYKDAQNPVALTWFISFQQIQRSDQLAANYLFFMACINPRNIPQSLLPQTISTKKRIEAIGLLKAFSFVSEGGDRSLNLHRLVRLATRSWMRKSQQFSLQIMKTADRLSEAFPSSSHTNRKEQGKYINFITNIAGCLHSDGRWKKAEELGIQVLELRKQGRWKEAEELEIQVLELRKQVLGHEHPDTLTSMNNLAHTWKLLGKDQDTLALMEQCVELSYNLLGPDHPRTKSSSTTLSNWKMAAHLPSLAEASRGKRPASK
;
A
#
# COMPACT_ATOMS: atom_id res chain seq x y z
N MET A 1 -5.68 -22.02 -28.18
CA MET A 1 -5.71 -20.72 -27.49
C MET A 1 -6.90 -19.94 -28.01
N SER A 2 -7.66 -19.28 -27.15
CA SER A 2 -8.76 -18.40 -27.59
C SER A 2 -8.17 -17.02 -27.92
N PHE A 3 -8.25 -16.59 -29.19
CA PHE A 3 -7.81 -15.26 -29.60
C PHE A 3 -8.88 -14.22 -29.24
N THR A 4 -8.45 -13.06 -28.78
CA THR A 4 -9.27 -11.89 -28.48
C THR A 4 -8.96 -10.77 -29.47
N ARG A 5 -9.79 -9.72 -29.51
CA ARG A 5 -9.56 -8.55 -30.39
C ARG A 5 -8.24 -7.82 -30.09
N HIS A 6 -7.72 -7.96 -28.88
CA HIS A 6 -6.47 -7.32 -28.45
C HIS A 6 -5.22 -8.04 -28.99
N ASP A 7 -5.38 -9.27 -29.48
CA ASP A 7 -4.23 -10.06 -29.94
C ASP A 7 -3.82 -9.70 -31.37
N TYR A 8 -4.65 -8.96 -32.11
CA TYR A 8 -4.39 -8.55 -33.48
C TYR A 8 -3.72 -7.17 -33.53
N THR A 9 -2.58 -7.09 -34.21
CA THR A 9 -1.73 -5.90 -34.17
C THR A 9 -1.41 -5.31 -35.54
N VAL A 10 -1.86 -5.97 -36.62
CA VAL A 10 -1.61 -5.56 -38.00
C VAL A 10 -2.92 -5.54 -38.76
N ALA A 11 -3.22 -4.42 -39.40
CA ALA A 11 -4.34 -4.30 -40.32
C ALA A 11 -3.87 -4.55 -41.75
N TRP A 12 -4.61 -5.35 -42.51
CA TRP A 12 -4.35 -5.65 -43.92
C TRP A 12 -5.61 -5.32 -44.72
N ILE A 13 -5.57 -4.20 -45.45
CA ILE A 13 -6.71 -3.66 -46.17
C ILE A 13 -6.56 -3.95 -47.67
N CYS A 14 -7.62 -4.48 -48.26
CA CYS A 14 -7.73 -4.80 -49.68
C CYS A 14 -8.91 -4.01 -50.28
N ALA A 15 -8.78 -3.48 -51.48
CA ALA A 15 -9.86 -2.83 -52.22
C ALA A 15 -10.80 -3.87 -52.86
N LEU A 16 -10.25 -4.95 -53.42
CA LEU A 16 -10.99 -5.91 -54.24
C LEU A 16 -11.07 -7.32 -53.61
N PRO A 17 -12.12 -8.11 -53.93
CA PRO A 17 -12.22 -9.50 -53.48
C PRO A 17 -11.02 -10.38 -53.88
N LEU A 18 -10.46 -10.17 -55.08
CA LEU A 18 -9.28 -10.90 -55.56
C LEU A 18 -8.03 -10.59 -54.74
N GLU A 19 -7.91 -9.35 -54.24
CA GLU A 19 -6.79 -8.92 -53.39
C GLU A 19 -6.92 -9.55 -52.00
N LEU A 20 -8.15 -9.62 -51.46
CA LEU A 20 -8.42 -10.34 -50.22
C LEU A 20 -8.14 -11.84 -50.37
N ALA A 21 -8.45 -12.45 -51.53
CA ALA A 21 -8.12 -13.84 -51.80
C ALA A 21 -6.59 -14.07 -51.81
N ALA A 22 -5.83 -13.18 -52.47
CA ALA A 22 -4.38 -13.20 -52.45
C ALA A 22 -3.81 -13.01 -51.03
N ALA A 23 -4.39 -12.12 -50.22
CA ALA A 23 -4.01 -11.93 -48.82
C ALA A 23 -4.24 -13.19 -47.98
N LYS A 24 -5.40 -13.84 -48.13
CA LYS A 24 -5.73 -15.10 -47.45
C LYS A 24 -4.74 -16.23 -47.79
N ALA A 25 -4.24 -16.28 -49.02
CA ALA A 25 -3.23 -17.25 -49.44
C ALA A 25 -1.92 -17.14 -48.64
N MET A 26 -1.64 -15.98 -48.03
CA MET A 26 -0.46 -15.73 -47.21
C MET A 26 -0.60 -16.19 -45.76
N LEU A 27 -1.82 -16.50 -45.30
CA LEU A 27 -2.06 -16.98 -43.94
C LEU A 27 -1.35 -18.32 -43.69
N GLU A 28 -0.72 -18.41 -42.53
CA GLU A 28 -0.17 -19.65 -41.98
C GLU A 28 -1.22 -20.37 -41.14
N ASN A 29 -1.99 -19.62 -40.36
CA ASN A 29 -3.16 -20.13 -39.64
C ASN A 29 -4.32 -19.15 -39.79
N GLU A 30 -5.50 -19.65 -40.16
CA GLU A 30 -6.75 -18.89 -40.11
C GLU A 30 -7.38 -19.04 -38.72
N HIS A 31 -7.83 -17.93 -38.12
CA HIS A 31 -8.43 -17.90 -36.79
C HIS A 31 -9.96 -17.83 -36.90
N SER A 32 -10.66 -18.33 -35.88
CA SER A 32 -12.13 -18.25 -35.81
C SER A 32 -12.61 -16.80 -35.74
N ARG A 33 -13.71 -16.49 -36.42
CA ARG A 33 -14.35 -15.16 -36.37
C ARG A 33 -14.75 -14.78 -34.95
N LEU A 34 -14.55 -13.53 -34.60
CA LEU A 34 -14.95 -12.95 -33.31
C LEU A 34 -16.30 -12.23 -33.44
N PRO A 35 -17.14 -12.21 -32.39
CA PRO A 35 -18.34 -11.36 -32.36
C PRO A 35 -17.96 -9.90 -32.62
N GLN A 36 -18.79 -9.16 -33.35
CA GLN A 36 -18.55 -7.75 -33.72
C GLN A 36 -19.59 -6.82 -33.10
N PRO A 37 -19.25 -5.53 -32.82
CA PRO A 37 -20.23 -4.54 -32.38
C PRO A 37 -21.29 -4.29 -33.46
N GLN A 38 -22.52 -3.95 -33.07
CA GLN A 38 -23.59 -3.61 -34.04
C GLN A 38 -23.27 -2.39 -34.91
N THR A 39 -22.33 -1.54 -34.47
CA THR A 39 -21.88 -0.35 -35.19
C THR A 39 -20.85 -0.65 -36.28
N ASP A 40 -20.24 -1.84 -36.26
CA ASP A 40 -19.23 -2.24 -37.24
C ASP A 40 -19.85 -3.21 -38.26
N HIS A 41 -19.92 -2.75 -39.51
CA HIS A 41 -20.47 -3.52 -40.63
C HIS A 41 -19.39 -4.25 -41.46
N ASN A 42 -18.12 -4.16 -41.06
CA ASN A 42 -17.04 -4.82 -41.79
C ASN A 42 -17.10 -6.35 -41.61
N VAL A 43 -16.59 -7.05 -42.62
CA VAL A 43 -16.41 -8.50 -42.56
C VAL A 43 -14.92 -8.80 -42.49
N TYR A 44 -14.45 -9.18 -41.30
CA TYR A 44 -13.03 -9.48 -41.08
C TYR A 44 -12.68 -10.94 -41.35
N THR A 45 -11.51 -11.14 -41.95
CA THR A 45 -10.78 -12.42 -41.90
C THR A 45 -9.62 -12.26 -40.93
N LEU A 46 -9.44 -13.25 -40.05
CA LEU A 46 -8.45 -13.22 -38.97
C LEU A 46 -7.45 -14.33 -39.16
N GLY A 47 -6.18 -14.08 -38.89
CA GLY A 47 -5.16 -15.13 -38.97
C GLY A 47 -3.79 -14.68 -38.52
N SER A 48 -2.78 -15.50 -38.82
CA SER A 48 -1.37 -15.23 -38.56
C SER A 48 -0.52 -15.30 -39.82
N VAL A 49 0.45 -14.38 -39.93
CA VAL A 49 1.44 -14.29 -41.01
C VAL A 49 2.79 -13.96 -40.40
N SER A 50 3.79 -14.82 -40.59
CA SER A 50 5.18 -14.59 -40.15
C SER A 50 5.27 -14.20 -38.67
N GLY A 51 4.46 -14.81 -37.81
CA GLY A 51 4.39 -14.54 -36.36
C GLY A 51 3.58 -13.31 -35.94
N HIS A 52 2.93 -12.59 -36.86
CA HIS A 52 2.02 -11.48 -36.55
C HIS A 52 0.55 -11.92 -36.69
N ASN A 53 -0.30 -11.53 -35.75
CA ASN A 53 -1.74 -11.67 -35.87
C ASN A 53 -2.31 -10.50 -36.69
N VAL A 54 -2.96 -10.84 -37.81
CA VAL A 54 -3.45 -9.91 -38.83
C VAL A 54 -4.99 -9.88 -38.88
N VAL A 55 -5.54 -8.68 -39.06
CA VAL A 55 -6.96 -8.45 -39.36
C VAL A 55 -7.05 -7.99 -40.80
N MET A 56 -7.72 -8.80 -41.63
CA MET A 56 -7.94 -8.50 -43.04
C MET A 56 -9.37 -8.01 -43.27
N ALA A 57 -9.53 -6.96 -44.06
CA ALA A 57 -10.83 -6.52 -44.57
C ALA A 57 -10.74 -6.13 -46.04
N SER A 58 -11.84 -6.35 -46.76
CA SER A 58 -12.05 -5.76 -48.09
C SER A 58 -12.98 -4.57 -48.01
N LEU A 59 -12.87 -3.65 -48.97
CA LEU A 59 -13.90 -2.64 -49.20
C LEU A 59 -15.24 -3.30 -49.62
N PRO A 60 -16.38 -2.62 -49.45
CA PRO A 60 -17.68 -3.13 -49.91
C PRO A 60 -17.67 -3.43 -51.41
N SER A 61 -18.24 -4.57 -51.80
CA SER A 61 -18.24 -4.98 -53.21
C SER A 61 -18.88 -3.91 -54.11
N GLY A 62 -18.14 -3.48 -55.13
CA GLY A 62 -18.56 -2.43 -56.06
C GLY A 62 -18.38 -0.99 -55.57
N VAL A 63 -17.84 -0.79 -54.36
CA VAL A 63 -17.55 0.54 -53.79
C VAL A 63 -16.05 0.64 -53.55
N TYR A 64 -15.41 1.63 -54.18
CA TYR A 64 -13.97 1.90 -54.07
C TYR A 64 -13.75 3.40 -53.85
N GLY A 65 -12.49 3.81 -53.68
CA GLY A 65 -12.13 5.19 -53.42
C GLY A 65 -11.81 5.49 -51.95
N THR A 66 -11.36 6.71 -51.71
CA THR A 66 -10.78 7.14 -50.44
C THR A 66 -11.77 7.12 -49.27
N ILE A 67 -13.02 7.54 -49.50
CA ILE A 67 -14.08 7.58 -48.47
C ILE A 67 -14.42 6.17 -47.95
N SER A 68 -14.51 5.20 -48.87
CA SER A 68 -14.83 3.82 -48.52
C SER A 68 -13.70 3.20 -47.71
N ALA A 69 -12.45 3.42 -48.14
CA ALA A 69 -11.27 2.94 -47.42
C ALA A 69 -11.18 3.54 -46.01
N SER A 70 -11.43 4.85 -45.87
CA SER A 70 -11.48 5.55 -44.58
C SER A 70 -12.53 4.96 -43.64
N THR A 71 -13.73 4.67 -44.15
CA THR A 71 -14.83 4.09 -43.35
C THR A 71 -14.47 2.70 -42.83
N VAL A 72 -13.89 1.84 -43.69
CA VAL A 72 -13.46 0.50 -43.29
C VAL A 72 -12.40 0.58 -42.19
N VAL A 73 -11.40 1.45 -42.35
CA VAL A 73 -10.32 1.60 -41.37
C VAL A 73 -10.81 2.18 -40.05
N SER A 74 -11.69 3.19 -40.07
CA SER A 74 -12.24 3.80 -38.86
C SER A 74 -12.96 2.77 -37.98
N HIS A 75 -13.80 1.92 -38.59
CA HIS A 75 -14.43 0.82 -37.87
C HIS A 75 -13.43 -0.26 -37.42
N MET A 76 -12.45 -0.59 -38.26
CA MET A 76 -11.42 -1.59 -37.93
C MET A 76 -10.58 -1.20 -36.71
N VAL A 77 -10.09 0.04 -36.67
CA VAL A 77 -9.28 0.54 -35.56
C VAL A 77 -10.11 0.66 -34.28
N SER A 78 -11.41 1.00 -34.40
CA SER A 78 -12.35 0.99 -33.27
C SER A 78 -12.59 -0.43 -32.72
N THR A 79 -12.74 -1.42 -33.60
CA THR A 79 -13.01 -2.81 -33.20
C THR A 79 -11.76 -3.54 -32.69
N TYR A 80 -10.57 -3.24 -33.24
CA TYR A 80 -9.29 -3.86 -32.88
C TYR A 80 -8.30 -2.81 -32.36
N PRO A 81 -8.34 -2.50 -31.04
CA PRO A 81 -7.66 -1.33 -30.49
C PRO A 81 -6.13 -1.44 -30.45
N ASN A 82 -5.57 -2.63 -30.67
CA ASN A 82 -4.12 -2.88 -30.61
C ASN A 82 -3.44 -2.89 -31.99
N ILE A 83 -4.15 -2.52 -33.07
CA ILE A 83 -3.54 -2.34 -34.39
C ILE A 83 -2.46 -1.27 -34.30
N ARG A 84 -1.24 -1.62 -34.70
CA ARG A 84 -0.06 -0.73 -34.64
C ARG A 84 0.17 0.02 -35.94
N PHE A 85 -0.17 -0.61 -37.06
CA PHE A 85 0.01 -0.07 -38.40
C PHE A 85 -0.89 -0.81 -39.40
N GLY A 86 -1.15 -0.15 -40.52
CA GLY A 86 -1.88 -0.70 -41.65
C GLY A 86 -0.98 -1.08 -42.82
N LEU A 87 -1.48 -2.00 -43.63
CA LEU A 87 -0.91 -2.40 -44.90
C LEU A 87 -2.03 -2.31 -45.94
N MET A 88 -1.95 -1.34 -46.84
CA MET A 88 -2.85 -1.26 -47.99
C MET A 88 -2.22 -2.08 -49.12
N VAL A 89 -2.75 -3.27 -49.34
CA VAL A 89 -2.18 -4.22 -50.29
C VAL A 89 -3.20 -4.51 -51.36
N GLY A 90 -2.78 -4.36 -52.61
CA GLY A 90 -3.67 -4.63 -53.73
C GLY A 90 -2.99 -4.41 -55.05
N ILE A 91 -3.78 -4.13 -56.07
CA ILE A 91 -3.29 -3.83 -57.41
C ILE A 91 -3.29 -2.33 -57.67
N GLY A 92 -2.44 -1.90 -58.59
CA GLY A 92 -2.38 -0.52 -59.07
C GLY A 92 -1.87 -0.49 -60.49
N GLY A 93 -1.95 0.68 -61.10
CA GLY A 93 -1.37 0.91 -62.42
C GLY A 93 0.06 1.42 -62.30
N GLY A 94 0.96 0.89 -63.10
CA GLY A 94 2.38 1.22 -63.09
C GLY A 94 2.71 2.37 -64.01
N VAL A 95 3.78 3.10 -63.70
CA VAL A 95 4.30 4.18 -64.55
C VAL A 95 5.71 3.84 -65.03
N PRO A 96 5.85 3.25 -66.23
CA PRO A 96 7.15 2.96 -66.80
C PRO A 96 7.89 4.25 -67.14
N SER A 97 9.17 4.33 -66.79
CA SER A 97 10.03 5.46 -67.13
C SER A 97 11.46 5.00 -67.42
N GLN A 98 12.31 5.92 -67.90
CA GLN A 98 13.74 5.62 -68.10
C GLN A 98 14.47 5.34 -66.77
N HIS A 99 13.95 5.84 -65.65
CA HIS A 99 14.56 5.68 -64.32
C HIS A 99 14.02 4.46 -63.57
N ALA A 100 12.82 4.00 -63.92
CA ALA A 100 12.18 2.83 -63.34
C ALA A 100 11.44 2.04 -64.44
N ASP A 101 12.02 0.91 -64.85
CA ASP A 101 11.40 -0.03 -65.79
C ASP A 101 10.36 -0.88 -65.05
N ILE A 102 9.18 -0.29 -64.82
CA ILE A 102 8.04 -0.94 -64.18
C ILE A 102 7.34 -1.82 -65.20
N ARG A 103 7.14 -3.09 -64.84
CA ARG A 103 6.51 -4.12 -65.68
C ARG A 103 5.26 -4.70 -65.02
N LEU A 104 4.41 -5.34 -65.82
CA LEU A 104 3.24 -6.03 -65.27
C LEU A 104 3.69 -7.18 -64.35
N GLY A 105 3.06 -7.26 -63.18
CA GLY A 105 3.44 -8.16 -62.09
C GLY A 105 4.57 -7.66 -61.19
N ASP A 106 5.22 -6.53 -61.50
CA ASP A 106 6.13 -5.88 -60.54
C ASP A 106 5.35 -5.35 -59.33
N ILE A 107 6.09 -4.99 -58.27
CA ILE A 107 5.54 -4.48 -57.03
C ILE A 107 6.08 -3.08 -56.80
N VAL A 108 5.20 -2.12 -56.54
CA VAL A 108 5.54 -0.75 -56.12
C VAL A 108 5.19 -0.55 -54.65
N ILE A 109 6.16 -0.08 -53.88
CA ILE A 109 6.04 0.16 -52.44
C ILE A 109 6.19 1.66 -52.16
N SER A 110 5.25 2.23 -51.41
CA SER A 110 5.28 3.64 -51.03
C SER A 110 6.51 3.96 -50.16
N LYS A 111 7.37 4.87 -50.61
CA LYS A 111 8.57 5.31 -49.89
C LYS A 111 8.61 6.85 -49.79
N PRO A 112 8.71 7.42 -48.57
CA PRO A 112 8.85 8.86 -48.39
C PRO A 112 10.09 9.43 -49.10
N THR A 113 9.98 10.67 -49.58
CA THR A 113 11.09 11.46 -50.10
C THR A 113 11.37 12.66 -49.18
N ALA A 114 12.31 13.54 -49.54
CA ALA A 114 12.56 14.77 -48.80
C ALA A 114 11.33 15.70 -48.74
N THR A 115 10.44 15.61 -49.73
CA THR A 115 9.31 16.54 -49.94
C THR A 115 7.94 15.88 -49.84
N SER A 116 7.85 14.54 -49.82
CA SER A 116 6.58 13.80 -49.82
C SER A 116 6.59 12.62 -48.84
N SER A 117 5.41 12.24 -48.37
CA SER A 117 5.22 11.19 -47.37
C SER A 117 5.19 9.76 -47.92
N GLY A 118 5.32 9.58 -49.23
CA GLY A 118 5.31 8.27 -49.89
C GLY A 118 4.02 8.03 -50.69
N VAL A 119 2.92 8.64 -50.26
CA VAL A 119 1.63 8.66 -50.96
C VAL A 119 1.25 10.12 -51.20
N ILE A 120 0.78 10.44 -52.40
CA ILE A 120 0.33 11.78 -52.76
C ILE A 120 -1.11 11.68 -53.24
N GLN A 121 -2.02 12.42 -52.60
CA GLN A 121 -3.35 12.63 -53.16
C GLN A 121 -3.26 13.65 -54.29
N TYR A 122 -3.22 13.18 -55.55
CA TYR A 122 -2.83 14.02 -56.68
C TYR A 122 -3.94 14.99 -57.13
N ASP A 123 -5.19 14.69 -56.77
CA ASP A 123 -6.40 15.44 -57.08
C ASP A 123 -6.91 16.30 -55.91
N TYR A 124 -6.15 16.41 -54.81
CA TYR A 124 -6.51 17.21 -53.64
C TYR A 124 -5.79 18.57 -53.62
N GLY A 125 -6.58 19.65 -53.68
CA GLY A 125 -6.04 20.99 -53.86
C GLY A 125 -7.08 22.03 -54.26
N LYS A 126 -6.60 23.20 -54.69
CA LYS A 126 -7.42 24.32 -55.16
C LYS A 126 -7.07 24.66 -56.60
N THR A 127 -8.09 24.89 -57.41
CA THR A 127 -7.92 25.50 -58.73
C THR A 127 -7.67 27.00 -58.56
N LEU A 128 -6.55 27.48 -59.07
CA LEU A 128 -6.17 28.90 -59.06
C LEU A 128 -6.93 29.67 -60.15
N HIS A 129 -6.92 31.00 -60.06
CA HIS A 129 -7.63 31.90 -60.98
C HIS A 129 -7.18 31.80 -62.45
N ASP A 130 -6.01 31.23 -62.70
CA ASP A 130 -5.44 30.97 -64.03
C ASP A 130 -5.68 29.52 -64.52
N GLY A 131 -6.53 28.75 -63.83
CA GLY A 131 -6.85 27.37 -64.15
C GLY A 131 -5.80 26.35 -63.71
N ARG A 132 -4.67 26.77 -63.10
CA ARG A 132 -3.67 25.85 -62.57
C ARG A 132 -4.16 25.20 -61.28
N PHE A 133 -3.93 23.90 -61.13
CA PHE A 133 -4.25 23.18 -59.91
C PHE A 133 -3.10 23.27 -58.91
N GLN A 134 -3.36 23.85 -57.74
CA GLN A 134 -2.42 23.89 -56.62
C GLN A 134 -2.77 22.80 -55.62
N ARG A 135 -1.90 21.79 -55.47
CA ARG A 135 -2.01 20.75 -54.44
C ARG A 135 -1.81 21.34 -53.05
N ILE A 136 -2.58 20.85 -52.08
CA ILE A 136 -2.55 21.33 -50.69
C ILE A 136 -2.51 20.13 -49.74
N GLY A 137 -1.85 20.29 -48.60
CA GLY A 137 -1.78 19.27 -47.57
C GLY A 137 -0.71 18.22 -47.84
N SER A 138 -0.46 17.39 -46.83
CA SER A 138 0.45 16.26 -46.90
C SER A 138 -0.12 15.14 -46.05
N LEU A 139 -0.21 13.94 -46.62
CA LEU A 139 -0.64 12.75 -45.89
C LEU A 139 0.45 12.32 -44.89
N ASN A 140 0.06 11.59 -43.86
CA ASN A 140 1.01 11.00 -42.91
C ASN A 140 2.01 10.03 -43.61
N LYS A 141 3.19 9.88 -42.99
CA LYS A 141 4.24 8.96 -43.46
C LYS A 141 3.99 7.55 -42.93
N PRO A 142 4.42 6.49 -43.64
CA PRO A 142 4.48 5.15 -43.08
C PRO A 142 5.27 5.12 -41.77
N PRO A 143 4.88 4.28 -40.80
CA PRO A 143 5.51 4.25 -39.50
C PRO A 143 6.98 3.83 -39.59
N PRO A 144 7.86 4.33 -38.70
CA PRO A 144 9.30 4.06 -38.77
C PRO A 144 9.69 2.58 -38.77
N VAL A 145 8.89 1.72 -38.14
CA VAL A 145 9.13 0.27 -38.14
C VAL A 145 9.04 -0.33 -39.54
N LEU A 146 8.08 0.10 -40.36
CA LEU A 146 7.93 -0.37 -41.74
C LEU A 146 9.01 0.22 -42.65
N LEU A 147 9.40 1.49 -42.43
CA LEU A 147 10.50 2.10 -43.19
C LEU A 147 11.85 1.42 -42.93
N LYS A 148 12.11 1.01 -41.68
CA LYS A 148 13.31 0.22 -41.34
C LYS A 148 13.25 -1.19 -41.94
N ALA A 149 12.07 -1.83 -41.93
CA ALA A 149 11.87 -3.12 -42.58
C ALA A 149 12.11 -3.05 -44.10
N ILE A 150 11.64 -2.00 -44.77
CA ILE A 150 11.94 -1.75 -46.20
C ILE A 150 13.45 -1.57 -46.42
N ALA A 151 14.13 -0.79 -45.59
CA ALA A 151 15.57 -0.60 -45.72
C ALA A 151 16.35 -1.93 -45.57
N GLN A 152 15.90 -2.82 -44.68
CA GLN A 152 16.44 -4.18 -44.56
C GLN A 152 16.20 -4.99 -45.83
N LEU A 153 14.98 -5.01 -46.36
CA LEU A 153 14.67 -5.76 -47.60
C LEU A 153 15.40 -5.21 -48.83
N GLU A 154 15.58 -3.90 -48.94
CA GLU A 154 16.40 -3.28 -49.99
C GLU A 154 17.87 -3.75 -49.90
N SER A 155 18.39 -3.95 -48.68
CA SER A 155 19.72 -4.51 -48.45
C SER A 155 19.77 -5.99 -48.85
N ASP A 156 18.79 -6.79 -48.41
CA ASP A 156 18.75 -8.24 -48.64
C ASP A 156 18.59 -8.58 -50.13
N ASN A 157 17.76 -7.81 -50.86
CA ASN A 157 17.61 -7.93 -52.30
C ASN A 157 18.93 -7.67 -53.05
N ARG A 158 19.78 -6.75 -52.58
CA ARG A 158 21.12 -6.53 -53.16
C ARG A 158 22.08 -7.69 -52.90
N THR A 159 21.83 -8.49 -51.87
CA THR A 159 22.60 -9.70 -51.55
C THR A 159 22.08 -10.96 -52.23
N GLY A 160 21.00 -10.87 -53.03
CA GLY A 160 20.49 -11.96 -53.88
C GLY A 160 19.46 -12.88 -53.22
N GLN A 161 18.76 -12.44 -52.17
CA GLN A 161 17.73 -13.24 -51.50
C GLN A 161 16.38 -13.19 -52.26
N GLU A 162 16.08 -14.20 -53.08
CA GLU A 162 14.82 -14.26 -53.86
C GLU A 162 13.61 -14.83 -53.06
N LEU A 163 13.31 -14.25 -51.90
CA LEU A 163 12.25 -14.75 -51.01
C LEU A 163 10.84 -14.68 -51.62
N ILE A 164 10.58 -13.70 -52.50
CA ILE A 164 9.26 -13.53 -53.15
C ILE A 164 8.99 -14.69 -54.12
N ASN A 165 9.97 -15.08 -54.94
CA ASN A 165 9.83 -16.20 -55.87
C ASN A 165 9.60 -17.52 -55.12
N GLN A 166 10.24 -17.71 -53.97
CA GLN A 166 10.02 -18.87 -53.11
C GLN A 166 8.57 -18.92 -52.60
N ILE A 167 8.05 -17.82 -52.05
CA ILE A 167 6.66 -17.77 -51.58
C ILE A 167 5.66 -18.01 -52.73
N LEU A 168 5.91 -17.43 -53.91
CA LEU A 168 5.06 -17.66 -55.08
C LEU A 168 5.05 -19.13 -55.51
N SER A 169 6.20 -19.82 -55.41
CA SER A 169 6.28 -21.27 -55.68
C SER A 169 5.54 -22.08 -54.62
N GLU A 170 5.66 -21.74 -53.34
CA GLU A 170 4.95 -22.42 -52.24
C GLU A 170 3.44 -22.30 -52.37
N VAL A 171 2.93 -21.10 -52.69
CA VAL A 171 1.49 -20.85 -52.82
C VAL A 171 0.88 -21.64 -53.98
N ARG A 172 1.61 -21.79 -55.09
CA ARG A 172 1.18 -22.63 -56.23
C ARG A 172 1.02 -24.10 -55.85
N HIS A 173 1.79 -24.58 -54.87
CA HIS A 173 1.67 -25.96 -54.39
C HIS A 173 0.57 -26.18 -53.33
N LYS A 174 -0.04 -25.11 -52.79
CA LYS A 174 -1.07 -25.22 -51.74
C LYS A 174 -2.48 -25.58 -52.28
N SER A 175 -2.83 -25.21 -53.51
CA SER A 175 -4.15 -25.47 -54.10
C SER A 175 -4.10 -25.43 -55.63
N GLU A 176 -4.66 -26.46 -56.29
CA GLU A 176 -4.75 -26.53 -57.77
C GLU A 176 -5.59 -25.38 -58.35
N GLU A 177 -6.68 -24.97 -57.69
CA GLU A 177 -7.53 -23.85 -58.14
C GLU A 177 -6.80 -22.50 -58.07
N MET A 178 -5.91 -22.32 -57.09
CA MET A 178 -5.07 -21.11 -56.99
C MET A 178 -3.89 -21.14 -57.97
N GLN A 179 -3.47 -22.33 -58.41
CA GLN A 179 -2.42 -22.46 -59.40
C GLN A 179 -2.87 -21.99 -60.80
N GLU A 180 -4.13 -22.24 -61.18
CA GLU A 180 -4.67 -21.78 -62.47
C GLU A 180 -4.91 -20.26 -62.50
N SER A 181 -5.54 -19.71 -61.46
CA SER A 181 -5.88 -18.27 -61.35
C SER A 181 -4.66 -17.36 -61.16
N PHE A 182 -3.76 -17.68 -60.24
CA PHE A 182 -2.60 -16.83 -59.92
C PHE A 182 -1.34 -17.13 -60.76
N SER A 183 -1.51 -17.73 -61.94
CA SER A 183 -0.40 -17.99 -62.86
C SER A 183 0.08 -16.69 -63.52
N ARG A 184 1.38 -16.62 -63.85
CA ARG A 184 1.94 -15.43 -64.51
C ARG A 184 1.49 -15.41 -65.97
N PRO A 185 0.82 -14.35 -66.46
CA PRO A 185 0.51 -14.22 -67.88
C PRO A 185 1.79 -14.08 -68.72
N LYS A 186 1.74 -14.52 -69.98
CA LYS A 186 2.91 -14.51 -70.88
C LYS A 186 3.22 -13.12 -71.43
N ASP A 187 2.18 -12.35 -71.70
CA ASP A 187 2.27 -11.15 -72.52
C ASP A 187 2.21 -9.86 -71.67
N ASP A 188 3.33 -9.15 -71.61
CA ASP A 188 3.46 -7.80 -71.03
C ASP A 188 3.62 -6.77 -72.15
N TRP A 189 2.49 -6.16 -72.54
CA TRP A 189 2.42 -5.18 -73.62
C TRP A 189 2.36 -3.76 -73.06
N LEU A 190 3.37 -2.95 -73.41
CA LEU A 190 3.37 -1.51 -73.16
C LEU A 190 3.33 -0.79 -74.51
N PHE A 191 2.29 0.00 -74.74
CA PHE A 191 2.12 0.77 -75.96
C PHE A 191 2.69 2.20 -75.82
N GLN A 192 2.95 2.85 -76.95
CA GLN A 192 3.33 4.27 -76.97
C GLN A 192 2.21 5.13 -76.32
N PRO A 193 2.54 6.15 -75.51
CA PRO A 193 1.54 7.00 -74.84
C PRO A 193 0.58 7.75 -75.78
N THR A 194 0.93 7.86 -77.07
CA THR A 194 0.10 8.49 -78.10
C THR A 194 -0.90 7.56 -78.75
N TYR A 195 -0.74 6.25 -78.58
CA TYR A 195 -1.64 5.24 -79.13
C TYR A 195 -2.74 4.96 -78.11
N ASN A 196 -3.99 4.94 -78.57
CA ASN A 196 -5.15 4.64 -77.75
C ASN A 196 -5.84 3.38 -78.26
N HIS A 197 -6.37 2.60 -77.33
CA HIS A 197 -7.21 1.44 -77.65
C HIS A 197 -8.52 1.93 -78.30
N GLU A 198 -8.99 1.26 -79.35
CA GLU A 198 -10.25 1.58 -80.02
C GLU A 198 -11.43 0.99 -79.23
N ASP A 199 -12.37 1.84 -78.81
CA ASP A 199 -13.48 1.48 -77.91
C ASP A 199 -14.27 0.25 -78.40
N GLY A 200 -14.24 -0.84 -77.62
CA GLY A 200 -15.17 -1.97 -77.78
C GLY A 200 -14.66 -3.37 -77.42
N GLU A 201 -13.35 -3.60 -77.40
CA GLU A 201 -12.78 -4.93 -77.11
C GLU A 201 -12.10 -5.01 -75.74
N GLU A 202 -12.29 -6.12 -75.01
CA GLU A 202 -11.70 -6.34 -73.67
C GLU A 202 -10.22 -6.76 -73.72
N SER A 203 -9.63 -6.90 -74.91
CA SER A 203 -8.24 -7.38 -75.07
C SER A 203 -7.42 -6.49 -76.02
N CYS A 204 -6.11 -6.46 -75.81
CA CYS A 204 -5.16 -5.76 -76.69
C CYS A 204 -4.57 -6.67 -77.79
N SER A 205 -5.16 -7.85 -78.02
CA SER A 205 -4.65 -8.81 -79.01
C SER A 205 -4.79 -8.31 -80.46
N VAL A 206 -5.77 -7.45 -80.71
CA VAL A 206 -6.04 -6.81 -82.01
C VAL A 206 -5.31 -5.47 -82.19
N CYS A 207 -4.65 -4.97 -81.14
CA CYS A 207 -3.93 -3.71 -81.18
C CYS A 207 -2.68 -3.79 -82.08
N ASP A 208 -2.30 -2.66 -82.67
CA ASP A 208 -1.13 -2.57 -83.54
C ASP A 208 0.16 -2.82 -82.76
N GLN A 209 0.73 -4.01 -82.95
CA GLN A 209 1.96 -4.46 -82.28
C GLN A 209 3.17 -3.58 -82.65
N THR A 210 3.13 -2.81 -83.74
CA THR A 210 4.21 -1.87 -84.08
C THR A 210 4.26 -0.66 -83.14
N GLN A 211 3.18 -0.40 -82.40
CA GLN A 211 3.10 0.65 -81.37
C GLN A 211 3.65 0.18 -80.02
N LEU A 212 4.17 -1.04 -79.90
CA LEU A 212 4.79 -1.51 -78.66
C LEU A 212 6.13 -0.79 -78.39
N VAL A 213 6.34 -0.45 -77.13
CA VAL A 213 7.62 0.09 -76.65
C VAL A 213 8.64 -1.06 -76.59
N ASN A 214 9.73 -0.92 -77.33
CA ASN A 214 10.83 -1.88 -77.28
C ASN A 214 11.55 -1.80 -75.93
N ARG A 215 11.54 -2.90 -75.18
CA ARG A 215 12.16 -3.02 -73.85
C ARG A 215 13.10 -4.23 -73.81
N PRO A 216 14.24 -4.16 -73.09
CA PRO A 216 15.18 -5.29 -72.99
C PRO A 216 14.54 -6.50 -72.29
N GLU A 217 15.04 -7.71 -72.56
CA GLU A 217 14.63 -8.89 -71.79
C GLU A 217 15.08 -8.78 -70.32
N ARG A 218 14.24 -9.29 -69.41
CA ARG A 218 14.47 -9.27 -67.96
C ARG A 218 14.32 -10.68 -67.40
N THR A 219 15.00 -10.96 -66.29
CA THR A 219 14.85 -12.23 -65.56
C THR A 219 13.39 -12.48 -65.14
N VAL A 220 13.01 -13.76 -65.09
CA VAL A 220 11.64 -14.19 -64.82
C VAL A 220 11.33 -14.04 -63.33
N GLY A 221 10.72 -12.92 -62.94
CA GLY A 221 10.15 -12.71 -61.61
C GLY A 221 9.66 -11.27 -61.42
N PRO A 222 8.87 -10.99 -60.37
CA PRO A 222 8.45 -9.63 -60.03
C PRO A 222 9.62 -8.86 -59.39
N TYR A 223 9.75 -7.58 -59.71
CA TYR A 223 10.72 -6.70 -59.04
C TYR A 223 10.04 -5.70 -58.12
N CYS A 224 10.75 -5.31 -57.06
CA CYS A 224 10.30 -4.30 -56.12
C CYS A 224 10.84 -2.92 -56.50
N HIS A 225 9.94 -1.96 -56.67
CA HIS A 225 10.23 -0.56 -56.90
C HIS A 225 9.78 0.26 -55.68
N TYR A 226 10.61 1.19 -55.23
CA TYR A 226 10.37 1.97 -54.02
C TYR A 226 10.27 3.45 -54.36
N GLY A 227 9.11 4.06 -54.19
CA GLY A 227 8.91 5.46 -54.56
C GLY A 227 7.52 5.99 -54.24
N LEU A 228 7.12 7.05 -54.94
CA LEU A 228 5.87 7.75 -54.67
C LEU A 228 4.70 7.07 -55.38
N ILE A 229 3.60 6.88 -54.65
CA ILE A 229 2.34 6.35 -55.16
C ILE A 229 1.31 7.49 -55.18
N ALA A 230 0.66 7.69 -56.31
CA ALA A 230 -0.43 8.65 -56.46
C ALA A 230 -1.77 7.98 -56.13
N SER A 231 -2.53 8.62 -55.26
CA SER A 231 -3.85 8.19 -54.81
C SER A 231 -4.90 9.23 -55.21
N GLY A 232 -6.09 8.83 -55.63
CA GLY A 232 -7.15 9.78 -55.97
C GLY A 232 -8.50 9.10 -56.20
N ASP A 233 -9.55 9.90 -56.36
CA ASP A 233 -10.92 9.39 -56.54
C ASP A 233 -11.26 9.14 -58.03
N GLN A 234 -10.29 9.33 -58.94
CA GLN A 234 -10.46 9.14 -60.38
C GLN A 234 -9.61 7.97 -60.92
N VAL A 235 -10.21 7.11 -61.74
CA VAL A 235 -9.46 6.08 -62.47
C VAL A 235 -8.69 6.74 -63.61
N LEU A 236 -7.36 6.65 -63.58
CA LEU A 236 -6.52 7.15 -64.67
C LEU A 236 -6.47 6.15 -65.84
N LYS A 237 -6.88 6.60 -67.02
CA LYS A 237 -6.88 5.80 -68.28
C LYS A 237 -6.22 6.51 -69.46
N ASP A 238 -5.62 7.67 -69.24
CA ASP A 238 -4.99 8.47 -70.29
C ASP A 238 -3.47 8.51 -70.05
N ALA A 239 -2.73 7.86 -70.95
CA ALA A 239 -1.28 7.72 -70.83
C ALA A 239 -0.55 9.08 -70.83
N LYS A 240 -1.06 10.08 -71.55
CA LYS A 240 -0.47 11.43 -71.59
C LYS A 240 -0.63 12.15 -70.25
N THR A 241 -1.82 12.10 -69.67
CA THR A 241 -2.10 12.67 -68.35
C THR A 241 -1.29 11.96 -67.27
N ARG A 242 -1.19 10.62 -67.34
CA ARG A 242 -0.30 9.81 -66.50
C ARG A 242 1.13 10.31 -66.55
N ASP A 243 1.70 10.41 -67.75
CA ASP A 243 3.10 10.81 -67.92
C ASP A 243 3.34 12.25 -67.43
N ALA A 244 2.38 13.16 -67.69
CA ALA A 244 2.47 14.54 -67.22
C ALA A 244 2.47 14.63 -65.68
N ILE A 245 1.56 13.92 -64.99
CA ILE A 245 1.50 13.89 -63.53
C ILE A 245 2.75 13.21 -62.97
N ALA A 246 3.16 12.09 -63.55
CA ALA A 246 4.32 11.34 -63.08
C ALA A 246 5.62 12.09 -63.25
N GLN A 247 5.79 12.86 -64.32
CA GLN A 247 6.96 13.71 -64.52
C GLN A 247 7.01 14.87 -63.50
N ASP A 248 5.87 15.46 -63.17
CA ASP A 248 5.79 16.56 -62.19
C ASP A 248 6.02 16.08 -60.75
N LEU A 249 5.50 14.91 -60.39
CA LEU A 249 5.49 14.40 -59.02
C LEU A 249 6.47 13.25 -58.75
N ASN A 250 7.13 12.73 -59.77
CA ASN A 250 7.98 11.54 -59.71
C ASN A 250 7.22 10.29 -59.18
N ILE A 251 6.04 10.03 -59.75
CA ILE A 251 5.14 8.93 -59.37
C ILE A 251 5.52 7.64 -60.09
N LEU A 252 5.47 6.52 -59.37
CA LEU A 252 5.71 5.18 -59.91
C LEU A 252 4.43 4.35 -60.10
N CYS A 253 3.36 4.69 -59.37
CA CYS A 253 2.11 3.93 -59.41
C CYS A 253 0.91 4.82 -59.11
N PHE A 254 -0.22 4.56 -59.77
CA PHE A 254 -1.52 5.12 -59.43
C PHE A 254 -2.44 4.06 -58.82
N GLU A 255 -3.17 4.45 -57.78
CA GLU A 255 -4.22 3.67 -57.11
C GLU A 255 -5.28 4.62 -56.54
N MET A 256 -6.33 4.10 -55.88
CA MET A 256 -7.53 4.91 -55.55
C MET A 256 -7.93 4.93 -54.08
N GLU A 257 -7.23 4.22 -53.18
CA GLU A 257 -7.71 4.03 -51.82
C GLU A 257 -6.79 4.62 -50.75
N ALA A 258 -5.47 4.62 -50.99
CA ALA A 258 -4.51 4.86 -49.93
C ALA A 258 -4.67 6.22 -49.23
N ALA A 259 -4.97 7.29 -49.97
CA ALA A 259 -5.17 8.62 -49.40
C ALA A 259 -6.26 8.63 -48.31
N GLY A 260 -7.27 7.77 -48.42
CA GLY A 260 -8.34 7.66 -47.43
C GLY A 260 -7.93 7.05 -46.09
N ILE A 261 -6.81 6.33 -46.03
CA ILE A 261 -6.39 5.60 -44.83
C ILE A 261 -5.15 6.17 -44.16
N MET A 262 -4.29 6.88 -44.91
CA MET A 262 -2.96 7.28 -44.42
C MET A 262 -3.04 8.14 -43.15
N ASP A 263 -4.06 9.00 -43.04
CA ASP A 263 -4.23 9.91 -41.90
C ASP A 263 -4.94 9.26 -40.71
N GLU A 264 -5.79 8.25 -40.94
CA GLU A 264 -6.51 7.51 -39.90
C GLU A 264 -5.66 6.39 -39.28
N LEU A 265 -4.85 5.72 -40.10
CA LEU A 265 -4.01 4.61 -39.70
C LEU A 265 -2.65 4.72 -40.41
N PRO A 266 -1.54 4.90 -39.66
CA PRO A 266 -0.20 4.91 -40.25
C PRO A 266 0.05 3.62 -41.04
N SER A 267 0.12 3.75 -42.37
CA SER A 267 0.08 2.60 -43.27
C SER A 267 1.24 2.61 -44.27
N LEU A 268 1.57 1.43 -44.78
CA LEU A 268 2.41 1.26 -45.95
C LEU A 268 1.55 0.76 -47.12
N VAL A 269 1.74 1.34 -48.30
CA VAL A 269 1.02 0.97 -49.51
C VAL A 269 1.89 0.08 -50.38
N ILE A 270 1.35 -1.07 -50.78
CA ILE A 270 2.02 -2.09 -51.58
C ILE A 270 1.11 -2.44 -52.74
N ARG A 271 1.52 -2.09 -53.96
CA ARG A 271 0.73 -2.30 -55.18
C ARG A 271 1.43 -3.25 -56.13
N GLY A 272 0.76 -4.33 -56.49
CA GLY A 272 1.14 -5.15 -57.63
C GLY A 272 0.65 -4.49 -58.91
N ILE A 273 1.49 -4.45 -59.93
CA ILE A 273 1.18 -3.72 -61.15
C ILE A 273 0.36 -4.59 -62.11
N CYS A 274 -0.89 -4.18 -62.36
CA CYS A 274 -1.81 -4.93 -63.22
C CYS A 274 -2.12 -4.24 -64.56
N ASP A 275 -1.89 -2.94 -64.66
CA ASP A 275 -2.00 -2.17 -65.90
C ASP A 275 -1.00 -1.00 -65.91
N TYR A 276 -1.02 -0.18 -66.96
CA TYR A 276 -0.16 0.99 -67.11
C TYR A 276 -0.91 2.32 -67.01
N CYS A 277 -2.07 2.38 -66.35
CA CYS A 277 -2.93 3.58 -66.28
C CYS A 277 -3.28 4.21 -67.64
N ASP A 278 -3.44 3.39 -68.67
CA ASP A 278 -3.81 3.80 -70.02
C ASP A 278 -5.11 3.12 -70.47
N SER A 279 -5.42 3.26 -71.76
CA SER A 279 -6.58 2.64 -72.39
C SER A 279 -6.38 1.14 -72.66
N HIS A 280 -5.15 0.62 -72.58
CA HIS A 280 -4.78 -0.75 -72.95
C HIS A 280 -4.76 -1.70 -71.74
N LYS A 281 -5.94 -2.00 -71.20
CA LYS A 281 -6.05 -2.85 -70.00
C LYS A 281 -5.97 -4.34 -70.35
N ASN A 282 -5.23 -5.09 -69.53
CA ASN A 282 -5.23 -6.55 -69.56
C ASN A 282 -5.66 -7.11 -68.19
N LYS A 283 -6.93 -7.49 -68.07
CA LYS A 283 -7.51 -8.00 -66.82
C LYS A 283 -6.83 -9.30 -66.31
N GLN A 284 -6.16 -10.06 -67.18
CA GLN A 284 -5.46 -11.31 -66.80
C GLN A 284 -4.33 -11.07 -65.80
N TRP A 285 -3.77 -9.86 -65.75
CA TRP A 285 -2.68 -9.52 -64.82
C TRP A 285 -3.17 -9.20 -63.40
N GLN A 286 -4.46 -8.98 -63.17
CA GLN A 286 -4.97 -8.55 -61.86
C GLN A 286 -4.69 -9.58 -60.76
N GLU A 287 -4.94 -10.86 -61.03
CA GLU A 287 -4.72 -11.94 -60.05
C GLU A 287 -3.23 -12.09 -59.74
N TYR A 288 -2.38 -12.18 -60.77
CA TYR A 288 -0.91 -12.28 -60.59
C TYR A 288 -0.31 -11.04 -59.88
N ALA A 289 -0.79 -9.84 -60.20
CA ALA A 289 -0.39 -8.62 -59.51
C ALA A 289 -0.80 -8.64 -58.03
N ALA A 290 -2.03 -9.09 -57.72
CA ALA A 290 -2.48 -9.18 -56.34
C ALA A 290 -1.64 -10.17 -55.51
N ILE A 291 -1.32 -11.34 -56.06
CA ILE A 291 -0.53 -12.35 -55.33
C ILE A 291 0.92 -11.92 -55.14
N THR A 292 1.52 -11.20 -56.08
CA THR A 292 2.89 -10.67 -55.94
C THR A 292 2.97 -9.59 -54.86
N ALA A 293 1.97 -8.70 -54.78
CA ALA A 293 1.84 -7.73 -53.69
C ALA A 293 1.65 -8.41 -52.32
N ALA A 294 0.80 -9.44 -52.26
CA ALA A 294 0.58 -10.21 -51.05
C ALA A 294 1.82 -10.99 -50.62
N ALA A 295 2.55 -11.59 -51.56
CA ALA A 295 3.81 -12.28 -51.31
C ALA A 295 4.87 -11.32 -50.73
N TYR A 296 5.03 -10.13 -51.31
CA TYR A 296 5.90 -9.10 -50.75
C TYR A 296 5.49 -8.74 -49.31
N THR A 297 4.19 -8.64 -49.06
CA THR A 297 3.67 -8.33 -47.72
C THR A 297 4.05 -9.40 -46.69
N LYS A 298 4.01 -10.68 -47.07
CA LYS A 298 4.48 -11.77 -46.21
C LYS A 298 5.98 -11.68 -45.91
N VAL A 299 6.81 -11.34 -46.91
CA VAL A 299 8.26 -11.08 -46.74
C VAL A 299 8.49 -9.87 -45.84
N LEU A 300 7.72 -8.80 -46.01
CA LEU A 300 7.81 -7.62 -45.16
C LEU A 300 7.53 -7.97 -43.69
N LEU A 301 6.47 -8.73 -43.42
CA LEU A 301 6.12 -9.12 -42.05
C LEU A 301 7.15 -10.04 -41.40
N SER A 302 7.90 -10.84 -42.18
CA SER A 302 8.96 -11.72 -41.61
C SER A 302 10.18 -10.95 -41.11
N VAL A 303 10.45 -9.76 -41.64
CA VAL A 303 11.52 -8.87 -41.15
C VAL A 303 11.03 -7.84 -40.12
N VAL A 304 9.72 -7.61 -40.03
CA VAL A 304 9.14 -6.73 -39.01
C VAL A 304 9.21 -7.42 -37.64
N PRO A 305 9.81 -6.79 -36.61
CA PRO A 305 9.93 -7.39 -35.29
C PRO A 305 8.56 -7.80 -34.72
N THR A 306 8.44 -9.08 -34.38
CA THR A 306 7.34 -9.59 -33.56
C THR A 306 7.58 -9.14 -32.13
N TYR A 307 6.74 -8.24 -31.64
CA TYR A 307 6.71 -7.99 -30.21
C TYR A 307 6.00 -9.19 -29.60
N CYS A 308 6.66 -9.89 -28.68
CA CYS A 308 5.94 -10.73 -27.74
C CYS A 308 5.00 -9.81 -26.94
N TYR A 309 3.81 -9.56 -27.47
CA TYR A 309 2.65 -9.40 -26.62
C TYR A 309 2.56 -10.73 -25.88
N LYS A 310 3.23 -10.82 -24.72
CA LYS A 310 2.80 -11.71 -23.67
C LYS A 310 1.30 -11.45 -23.58
N ASN A 311 0.49 -12.43 -24.01
CA ASN A 311 -0.94 -12.35 -23.91
C ASN A 311 -1.27 -11.74 -22.56
N LYS A 312 -1.89 -10.56 -22.55
CA LYS A 312 -2.73 -10.14 -21.42
C LYS A 312 -4.01 -11.00 -21.45
N SER A 313 -3.87 -12.32 -21.59
CA SER A 313 -4.86 -13.30 -21.20
C SER A 313 -4.88 -13.22 -19.69
N SER A 314 -5.70 -12.32 -19.13
CA SER A 314 -5.55 -11.83 -17.76
C SER A 314 -4.12 -11.38 -17.49
N GLU A 315 -3.88 -10.08 -17.40
CA GLU A 315 -2.81 -9.66 -16.50
C GLU A 315 -3.23 -10.18 -15.11
N SER A 316 -2.81 -11.40 -14.74
CA SER A 316 -2.17 -11.52 -13.44
C SER A 316 -0.97 -10.57 -13.55
N ARG A 317 -1.25 -9.28 -13.32
CA ARG A 317 -0.17 -8.34 -13.00
C ARG A 317 0.61 -9.04 -11.93
N GLU A 318 1.93 -9.12 -12.08
CA GLU A 318 2.74 -9.62 -10.99
C GLU A 318 2.29 -8.89 -9.73
N PRO A 319 1.87 -9.63 -8.69
CA PRO A 319 1.31 -9.03 -7.49
C PRO A 319 2.27 -7.98 -6.98
N ILE A 320 1.79 -6.75 -6.82
CA ILE A 320 2.65 -5.67 -6.37
C ILE A 320 2.97 -5.91 -4.91
N TRP A 321 4.26 -6.05 -4.59
CA TRP A 321 4.73 -6.10 -3.21
C TRP A 321 5.32 -4.73 -2.83
N MET A 322 4.56 -3.98 -2.04
CA MET A 322 4.99 -2.71 -1.46
C MET A 322 4.89 -2.80 0.05
N VAL A 323 5.81 -3.53 0.66
CA VAL A 323 5.98 -3.62 2.12
C VAL A 323 7.40 -3.18 2.46
N PRO A 324 7.60 -2.18 3.36
CA PRO A 324 8.90 -1.58 3.60
C PRO A 324 9.83 -2.44 4.49
N PHE A 325 9.29 -3.50 5.09
CA PHE A 325 9.98 -4.33 6.08
C PHE A 325 10.28 -5.74 5.56
N ARG A 326 11.38 -6.32 6.05
CA ARG A 326 11.66 -7.75 5.91
C ARG A 326 10.83 -8.54 6.93
N ARG A 327 10.48 -9.79 6.58
CA ARG A 327 9.82 -10.70 7.52
C ARG A 327 10.70 -10.90 8.75
N ASN A 328 10.12 -10.79 9.94
CA ASN A 328 10.80 -11.06 11.19
C ASN A 328 10.92 -12.58 11.40
N PRO A 329 12.13 -13.17 11.34
CA PRO A 329 12.32 -14.61 11.51
C PRO A 329 12.11 -15.07 12.97
N GLN A 330 12.19 -14.16 13.93
CA GLN A 330 12.02 -14.41 15.37
C GLN A 330 10.59 -14.14 15.84
N PHE A 331 9.62 -13.92 14.93
CA PHE A 331 8.22 -13.72 15.30
C PHE A 331 7.66 -14.96 16.02
N VAL A 332 7.00 -14.77 17.16
CA VAL A 332 6.47 -15.86 17.99
C VAL A 332 5.01 -15.59 18.39
N GLY A 333 4.18 -16.63 18.37
CA GLY A 333 2.81 -16.61 18.86
C GLY A 333 1.84 -15.90 17.93
N ARG A 334 0.73 -15.40 18.49
CA ARG A 334 -0.34 -14.64 17.81
C ARG A 334 -1.10 -15.39 16.70
N GLU A 335 -1.04 -16.72 16.72
CA GLU A 335 -1.65 -17.55 15.70
C GLU A 335 -3.17 -17.42 15.69
N GLU A 336 -3.79 -17.24 16.86
CA GLU A 336 -5.25 -17.06 16.97
C GLU A 336 -5.69 -15.75 16.31
N GLU A 337 -5.02 -14.65 16.60
CA GLU A 337 -5.36 -13.33 16.07
C GLU A 337 -5.11 -13.24 14.55
N ILE A 338 -4.02 -13.83 14.06
CA ILE A 338 -3.70 -13.90 12.63
C ILE A 338 -4.71 -14.78 11.91
N THR A 339 -4.96 -16.00 12.40
CA THR A 339 -5.93 -16.93 11.80
C THR A 339 -7.33 -16.33 11.76
N ARG A 340 -7.71 -15.58 12.81
CA ARG A 340 -8.99 -14.85 12.84
C ARG A 340 -9.05 -13.75 11.78
N ALA A 341 -7.98 -12.99 11.59
CA ALA A 341 -7.91 -11.98 10.54
C ALA A 341 -7.96 -12.61 9.13
N GLU A 342 -7.21 -13.70 8.91
CA GLU A 342 -7.25 -14.48 7.67
C GLU A 342 -8.66 -15.00 7.39
N GLY A 343 -9.34 -15.58 8.38
CA GLY A 343 -10.70 -16.07 8.24
C GLY A 343 -11.71 -14.99 7.88
N LEU A 344 -11.54 -13.76 8.39
CA LEU A 344 -12.40 -12.62 8.02
C LEU A 344 -12.12 -12.12 6.59
N ILE A 345 -10.86 -12.15 6.15
CA ILE A 345 -10.44 -11.65 4.83
C ILE A 345 -10.73 -12.69 3.73
N MET A 346 -10.68 -13.99 4.03
CA MET A 346 -10.84 -15.04 3.03
C MET A 346 -12.29 -15.48 2.77
N GLN A 347 -13.27 -14.96 3.53
CA GLN A 347 -14.68 -15.24 3.29
C GLN A 347 -15.20 -14.47 2.07
N GLN A 348 -15.99 -15.12 1.21
CA GLN A 348 -16.59 -14.50 0.01
C GLN A 348 -17.45 -13.26 0.33
N ASP A 349 -18.16 -13.27 1.47
CA ASP A 349 -18.92 -12.11 1.99
C ASP A 349 -18.24 -11.50 3.24
N GLY A 350 -16.93 -11.65 3.36
CA GLY A 350 -16.15 -11.18 4.49
C GLY A 350 -16.13 -9.64 4.59
N PRO A 351 -15.81 -9.07 5.77
CA PRO A 351 -15.65 -7.63 5.88
C PRO A 351 -14.50 -7.11 5.00
N ASN A 352 -14.80 -6.07 4.21
CA ASN A 352 -13.78 -5.36 3.42
C ASN A 352 -12.72 -4.63 4.28
N LYS A 353 -12.96 -4.49 5.58
CA LYS A 353 -12.11 -3.75 6.50
C LYS A 353 -11.98 -4.45 7.85
N VAL A 354 -10.75 -4.62 8.32
CA VAL A 354 -10.40 -5.21 9.62
C VAL A 354 -9.41 -4.29 10.34
N ALA A 355 -9.49 -4.18 11.66
CA ALA A 355 -8.55 -3.36 12.43
C ALA A 355 -7.93 -4.13 13.60
N PHE A 356 -6.60 -4.14 13.68
CA PHE A 356 -5.86 -4.55 14.87
C PHE A 356 -5.75 -3.37 15.83
N CYS A 357 -6.29 -3.54 17.04
CA CYS A 357 -6.35 -2.48 18.04
C CYS A 357 -5.73 -2.93 19.37
N GLY A 358 -4.82 -2.13 19.94
CA GLY A 358 -4.18 -2.49 21.22
C GLY A 358 -3.08 -1.51 21.64
N LEU A 359 -2.52 -1.71 22.83
CA LEU A 359 -1.54 -0.81 23.44
C LEU A 359 -0.31 -0.55 22.54
N GLY A 360 0.30 0.63 22.64
CA GLY A 360 1.59 0.91 22.00
C GLY A 360 2.66 -0.10 22.43
N GLY A 361 3.42 -0.64 21.48
CA GLY A 361 4.47 -1.65 21.75
C GLY A 361 4.00 -3.12 21.81
N VAL A 362 2.70 -3.39 21.66
CA VAL A 362 2.14 -4.76 21.73
C VAL A 362 2.39 -5.63 20.48
N GLY A 363 3.02 -5.09 19.44
CA GLY A 363 3.36 -5.85 18.23
C GLY A 363 2.31 -5.83 17.10
N LYS A 364 1.34 -4.92 17.10
CA LYS A 364 0.31 -4.80 16.02
C LYS A 364 0.91 -4.74 14.61
N THR A 365 1.95 -3.92 14.43
CA THR A 365 2.66 -3.77 13.17
C THR A 365 3.33 -5.08 12.74
N GLN A 366 3.89 -5.84 13.68
CA GLN A 366 4.48 -7.16 13.42
C GLN A 366 3.42 -8.20 13.04
N ILE A 367 2.24 -8.18 13.67
CA ILE A 367 1.10 -9.03 13.30
C ILE A 367 0.63 -8.72 11.87
N ALA A 368 0.48 -7.43 11.53
CA ALA A 368 0.10 -6.99 10.19
C ALA A 368 1.15 -7.38 9.13
N LEU A 369 2.44 -7.28 9.49
CA LEU A 369 3.55 -7.68 8.64
C LEU A 369 3.57 -9.21 8.39
N GLU A 370 3.43 -10.01 9.45
CA GLU A 370 3.38 -11.46 9.33
C GLU A 370 2.17 -11.91 8.50
N LEU A 371 1.01 -11.28 8.70
CA LEU A 371 -0.19 -11.51 7.88
C LEU A 371 0.05 -11.19 6.39
N ALA A 372 0.72 -10.07 6.08
CA ALA A 372 1.09 -9.73 4.71
C ALA A 372 1.98 -10.81 4.06
N TYR A 373 2.99 -11.31 4.79
CA TYR A 373 3.85 -12.40 4.29
C TYR A 373 3.09 -13.72 4.10
N ARG A 374 2.20 -14.08 5.04
CA ARG A 374 1.35 -15.28 4.92
C ARG A 374 0.40 -15.19 3.73
N MET A 375 -0.24 -14.03 3.52
CA MET A 375 -1.10 -13.81 2.37
C MET A 375 -0.33 -13.88 1.06
N ARG A 376 0.87 -13.28 0.96
CA ARG A 376 1.73 -13.41 -0.21
C ARG A 376 2.08 -14.86 -0.55
N ASN A 377 2.37 -15.67 0.47
CA ASN A 377 2.78 -17.06 0.28
C ASN A 377 1.59 -17.97 -0.07
N ARG A 378 0.38 -17.67 0.44
CA ARG A 378 -0.83 -18.45 0.15
C ARG A 378 -1.49 -18.06 -1.17
N ASP A 379 -1.49 -16.76 -1.49
CA ASP A 379 -2.11 -16.21 -2.70
C ASP A 379 -1.09 -15.36 -3.46
N SER A 380 -0.41 -16.02 -4.40
CA SER A 380 0.60 -15.39 -5.26
C SER A 380 0.03 -14.44 -6.31
N GLU A 381 -1.28 -14.22 -6.35
CA GLU A 381 -1.93 -13.24 -7.23
C GLU A 381 -2.37 -11.97 -6.45
N CYS A 382 -2.25 -11.97 -5.12
CA CYS A 382 -2.66 -10.86 -4.28
C CYS A 382 -1.61 -9.74 -4.22
N SER A 383 -1.97 -8.52 -4.66
CA SER A 383 -1.13 -7.33 -4.52
C SER A 383 -1.22 -6.74 -3.11
N ILE A 384 -0.08 -6.49 -2.46
CA ILE A 384 -0.02 -6.02 -1.08
C ILE A 384 0.65 -4.65 -1.02
N PHE A 385 -0.08 -3.68 -0.48
CA PHE A 385 0.34 -2.29 -0.34
C PHE A 385 0.39 -1.88 1.12
N TRP A 386 1.44 -1.18 1.52
CA TRP A 386 1.65 -0.69 2.87
C TRP A 386 1.71 0.83 2.90
N ILE A 387 0.84 1.44 3.71
CA ILE A 387 0.76 2.88 3.92
C ILE A 387 1.06 3.17 5.40
N THR A 388 2.10 3.96 5.63
CA THR A 388 2.48 4.42 6.96
C THR A 388 1.76 5.72 7.29
N CYS A 389 0.96 5.74 8.35
CA CYS A 389 0.12 6.88 8.74
C CYS A 389 0.66 7.70 9.92
N THR A 390 1.98 7.92 9.95
CA THR A 390 2.62 8.75 11.00
C THR A 390 2.44 10.25 10.76
N SER A 391 2.27 10.69 9.51
CA SER A 391 2.05 12.09 9.12
C SER A 391 1.30 12.17 7.77
N TYR A 392 0.71 13.32 7.46
CA TYR A 392 0.06 13.56 6.15
C TYR A 392 1.05 13.40 4.98
N GLU A 393 2.31 13.83 5.17
CA GLU A 393 3.38 13.70 4.17
C GLU A 393 3.72 12.23 3.91
N SER A 394 3.84 11.42 4.96
CA SER A 394 4.09 9.97 4.83
C SER A 394 2.98 9.28 4.02
N VAL A 395 1.72 9.69 4.23
CA VAL A 395 0.59 9.17 3.46
C VAL A 395 0.68 9.60 1.99
N GLU A 396 0.95 10.87 1.69
CA GLU A 396 1.16 11.36 0.31
C GLU A 396 2.27 10.61 -0.42
N GLN A 397 3.42 10.43 0.23
CA GLN A 397 4.55 9.67 -0.33
C GLN A 397 4.19 8.20 -0.59
N ALA A 398 3.44 7.57 0.31
CA ALA A 398 2.99 6.20 0.10
C ALA A 398 2.03 6.09 -1.09
N TYR A 399 1.06 7.00 -1.23
CA TYR A 399 0.15 7.00 -2.38
C TYR A 399 0.88 7.28 -3.71
N MET A 400 1.88 8.17 -3.71
CA MET A 400 2.76 8.38 -4.87
C MET A 400 3.61 7.14 -5.20
N GLY A 401 4.07 6.40 -4.18
CA GLY A 401 4.73 5.11 -4.37
C GLY A 401 3.80 4.08 -5.02
N ILE A 402 2.54 4.03 -4.61
CA ILE A 402 1.53 3.15 -5.19
C ILE A 402 1.26 3.53 -6.66
N THR A 403 1.06 4.81 -7.00
CA THR A 403 0.81 5.22 -8.40
C THR A 403 1.97 4.86 -9.31
N SER A 404 3.21 5.09 -8.86
CA SER A 404 4.42 4.69 -9.58
C SER A 404 4.47 3.18 -9.83
N LYS A 405 4.20 2.36 -8.79
CA LYS A 405 4.17 0.89 -8.91
C LYS A 405 3.02 0.37 -9.78
N LEU A 406 1.91 1.10 -9.86
CA LEU A 406 0.78 0.80 -10.74
C LEU A 406 1.03 1.20 -12.21
N GLY A 407 2.19 1.79 -12.52
CA GLY A 407 2.57 2.23 -13.86
C GLY A 407 1.80 3.46 -14.33
N MET A 408 1.29 4.27 -13.40
CA MET A 408 0.59 5.51 -13.73
C MET A 408 1.62 6.64 -13.91
N THR A 409 1.68 7.24 -15.10
CA THR A 409 2.58 8.36 -15.42
C THR A 409 1.87 9.71 -15.24
N ASP A 410 2.65 10.77 -14.98
CA ASP A 410 2.20 12.18 -14.92
C ASP A 410 1.13 12.52 -13.86
N ILE A 411 1.10 11.80 -12.73
CA ILE A 411 0.19 12.10 -11.62
C ILE A 411 0.78 13.16 -10.69
N LYS A 412 0.01 14.22 -10.43
CA LYS A 412 0.33 15.21 -9.38
C LYS A 412 0.05 14.62 -7.99
N PRO A 413 0.84 14.95 -6.95
CA PRO A 413 0.63 14.44 -5.59
C PRO A 413 -0.82 14.59 -5.09
N ALA A 414 -1.42 15.76 -5.30
CA ALA A 414 -2.81 16.04 -4.91
C ALA A 414 -3.86 15.09 -5.54
N GLU A 415 -3.57 14.49 -6.69
CA GLU A 415 -4.48 13.59 -7.42
C GLU A 415 -4.20 12.11 -7.12
N ALA A 416 -3.07 11.78 -6.50
CA ALA A 416 -2.60 10.40 -6.32
C ALA A 416 -3.59 9.54 -5.54
N LYS A 417 -4.12 10.06 -4.42
CA LYS A 417 -5.10 9.36 -3.58
C LYS A 417 -6.37 8.98 -4.34
N GLU A 418 -6.87 9.90 -5.16
CA GLU A 418 -8.10 9.70 -5.92
C GLU A 418 -7.89 8.69 -7.06
N LYS A 419 -6.76 8.75 -7.76
CA LYS A 419 -6.41 7.80 -8.81
C LYS A 419 -6.20 6.38 -8.27
N VAL A 420 -5.52 6.23 -7.13
CA VAL A 420 -5.34 4.93 -6.48
C VAL A 420 -6.67 4.35 -6.03
N LYS A 421 -7.54 5.16 -5.41
CA LYS A 421 -8.89 4.74 -5.06
C LYS A 421 -9.66 4.25 -6.29
N ALA A 422 -9.66 5.04 -7.36
CA ALA A 422 -10.39 4.73 -8.59
C ALA A 422 -9.87 3.43 -9.23
N TYR A 423 -8.55 3.19 -9.20
CA TYR A 423 -7.96 1.96 -9.73
C TYR A 423 -8.29 0.74 -8.87
N LEU A 424 -8.04 0.79 -7.56
CA LEU A 424 -8.26 -0.36 -6.66
C LEU A 424 -9.74 -0.73 -6.49
N SER A 425 -10.65 0.18 -6.84
CA SER A 425 -12.09 -0.09 -6.84
C SER A 425 -12.61 -0.74 -8.13
N GLN A 426 -11.76 -0.97 -9.14
CA GLN A 426 -12.14 -1.63 -10.38
C GLN A 426 -11.83 -3.13 -10.32
N GLU A 427 -12.64 -3.97 -10.97
CA GLU A 427 -12.42 -5.42 -11.04
C GLU A 427 -11.05 -5.79 -11.64
N ARG A 428 -10.54 -4.97 -12.56
CA ARG A 428 -9.20 -5.16 -13.14
C ARG A 428 -8.04 -5.05 -12.15
N ALA A 429 -8.27 -4.54 -10.94
CA ALA A 429 -7.25 -4.50 -9.89
C ALA A 429 -6.98 -5.89 -9.29
N GLY A 430 -7.86 -6.86 -9.53
CA GLY A 430 -7.75 -8.20 -8.97
C GLY A 430 -7.78 -8.22 -7.44
N LYS A 431 -7.17 -9.24 -6.85
CA LYS A 431 -7.04 -9.36 -5.40
C LYS A 431 -5.97 -8.42 -4.86
N TRP A 432 -6.31 -7.68 -3.82
CA TRP A 432 -5.34 -6.82 -3.15
C TRP A 432 -5.59 -6.68 -1.65
N LEU A 433 -4.52 -6.38 -0.93
CA LEU A 433 -4.53 -6.07 0.49
C LEU A 433 -3.87 -4.70 0.71
N LEU A 434 -4.61 -3.80 1.34
CA LEU A 434 -4.14 -2.45 1.66
C LEU A 434 -3.98 -2.32 3.17
N LEU A 435 -2.74 -2.21 3.66
CA LEU A 435 -2.44 -2.05 5.07
C LEU A 435 -2.17 -0.57 5.39
N PHE A 436 -2.93 -0.02 6.34
CA PHE A 436 -2.67 1.28 6.95
C PHE A 436 -2.11 1.08 8.35
N ASP A 437 -0.83 1.40 8.54
CA ASP A 437 -0.12 1.24 9.79
C ASP A 437 -0.07 2.54 10.60
N ASN A 438 -0.27 2.44 11.92
CA ASN A 438 -0.25 3.55 12.89
C ASN A 438 -1.26 4.66 12.58
N ILE A 439 -2.53 4.32 12.34
CA ILE A 439 -3.60 5.31 12.08
C ILE A 439 -4.06 6.05 13.36
N ASP A 440 -3.13 6.44 14.20
CA ASP A 440 -3.42 6.94 15.53
C ASP A 440 -4.02 8.35 15.50
N ASP A 441 -3.66 9.22 14.55
CA ASP A 441 -4.13 10.61 14.48
C ASP A 441 -5.62 10.72 14.07
N MET A 442 -6.48 11.12 15.01
CA MET A 442 -7.93 11.30 14.80
C MET A 442 -8.27 12.34 13.72
N GLU A 443 -7.45 13.39 13.57
CA GLU A 443 -7.73 14.52 12.66
C GLU A 443 -7.68 14.07 11.19
N MET A 444 -6.84 13.09 10.86
CA MET A 444 -6.77 12.49 9.52
C MET A 444 -8.04 11.75 9.10
N TRP A 445 -8.85 11.30 10.07
CA TRP A 445 -9.99 10.40 9.88
C TRP A 445 -11.32 11.01 10.35
N SER A 446 -11.35 12.27 10.79
CA SER A 446 -12.55 12.92 11.33
C SER A 446 -12.75 14.34 10.82
N LYS A 447 -14.02 14.72 10.57
CA LYS A 447 -14.41 16.08 10.21
C LYS A 447 -14.36 16.96 11.45
N ASP A 448 -13.34 17.81 11.56
CA ASP A 448 -13.40 18.98 12.44
C ASP A 448 -13.06 20.25 11.65
N ASN A 449 -14.12 20.98 11.29
CA ASN A 449 -14.26 22.42 11.01
C ASN A 449 -13.19 23.24 10.25
N ALA A 450 -12.16 22.66 9.65
CA ALA A 450 -11.28 23.34 8.70
C ALA A 450 -11.15 22.47 7.44
N ASN A 451 -11.12 23.13 6.27
CA ASN A 451 -10.98 22.67 4.87
C ASN A 451 -10.01 21.50 4.54
N ASN A 452 -9.87 20.46 5.37
CA ASN A 452 -8.97 19.33 5.19
C ASN A 452 -9.71 18.13 4.60
N LEU A 453 -9.11 17.54 3.57
CA LEU A 453 -9.54 16.32 2.91
C LEU A 453 -9.43 15.11 3.86
N ILE A 454 -10.50 14.33 4.00
CA ILE A 454 -10.57 13.22 4.97
C ILE A 454 -10.08 11.93 4.29
N LEU A 455 -9.18 11.18 4.92
CA LEU A 455 -8.64 9.95 4.33
C LEU A 455 -9.70 8.86 4.09
N THR A 456 -10.80 8.87 4.85
CA THR A 456 -11.91 7.93 4.66
C THR A 456 -12.53 8.01 3.28
N ASP A 457 -12.50 9.20 2.65
CA ASP A 457 -13.11 9.43 1.35
C ASP A 457 -12.24 8.85 0.22
N TYR A 458 -10.97 8.55 0.51
CA TYR A 458 -10.00 7.95 -0.42
C TYR A 458 -9.84 6.44 -0.27
N LEU A 459 -10.64 5.80 0.58
CA LEU A 459 -10.61 4.35 0.74
C LEU A 459 -11.28 3.66 -0.46
N PRO A 460 -10.61 2.71 -1.14
CA PRO A 460 -11.19 1.95 -2.23
C PRO A 460 -12.30 1.01 -1.74
N ARG A 461 -13.17 0.61 -2.67
CA ARG A 461 -14.21 -0.41 -2.44
C ARG A 461 -14.13 -1.46 -3.53
N SER A 462 -13.89 -2.70 -3.15
CA SER A 462 -13.79 -3.85 -4.05
C SER A 462 -14.35 -5.08 -3.35
N GLU A 463 -14.89 -6.03 -4.11
CA GLU A 463 -15.31 -7.36 -3.60
C GLU A 463 -14.11 -8.30 -3.40
N GLN A 464 -12.98 -8.02 -4.06
CA GLN A 464 -11.76 -8.85 -4.00
C GLN A 464 -10.63 -8.18 -3.21
N GLY A 465 -10.90 -7.02 -2.62
CA GLY A 465 -9.90 -6.16 -1.98
C GLY A 465 -10.20 -5.88 -0.52
N HIS A 466 -9.21 -6.06 0.34
CA HIS A 466 -9.37 -5.90 1.78
C HIS A 466 -8.44 -4.84 2.35
N ILE A 467 -8.90 -4.16 3.40
CA ILE A 467 -8.14 -3.12 4.08
C ILE A 467 -7.88 -3.54 5.53
N ILE A 468 -6.62 -3.47 5.96
CA ILE A 468 -6.22 -3.70 7.35
C ILE A 468 -5.73 -2.41 7.95
N PHE A 469 -6.18 -2.12 9.17
CA PHE A 469 -5.72 -0.98 9.95
C PHE A 469 -4.97 -1.47 11.19
N THR A 470 -3.88 -0.80 11.55
CA THR A 470 -3.28 -0.94 12.89
C THR A 470 -3.42 0.36 13.66
N THR A 471 -3.92 0.28 14.89
CA THR A 471 -4.11 1.47 15.72
C THR A 471 -4.00 1.18 17.20
N ARG A 472 -3.61 2.19 17.95
CA ARG A 472 -3.68 2.23 19.41
C ARG A 472 -5.03 2.74 19.89
N ASN A 473 -5.79 3.42 19.04
CA ASN A 473 -7.02 4.10 19.42
C ASN A 473 -8.26 3.32 18.97
N ARG A 474 -8.91 2.64 19.92
CA ARG A 474 -10.13 1.87 19.68
C ARG A 474 -11.28 2.70 19.11
N LYS A 475 -11.37 4.00 19.41
CA LYS A 475 -12.44 4.85 18.85
C LYS A 475 -12.28 4.98 17.33
N ILE A 476 -11.05 5.10 16.82
CA ILE A 476 -10.76 5.12 15.37
C ILE A 476 -11.09 3.77 14.75
N ALA A 477 -10.62 2.67 15.37
CA ALA A 477 -10.90 1.32 14.89
C ALA A 477 -12.42 1.10 14.72
N VAL A 478 -13.21 1.36 15.76
CA VAL A 478 -14.68 1.21 15.72
C VAL A 478 -15.30 2.14 14.67
N LYS A 479 -14.80 3.37 14.52
CA LYS A 479 -15.32 4.30 13.50
C LYS A 479 -15.07 3.80 12.07
N LEU A 480 -13.94 3.15 11.80
CA LEU A 480 -13.55 2.71 10.46
C LEU A 480 -14.08 1.33 10.08
N VAL A 481 -14.13 0.39 11.04
CA VAL A 481 -14.47 -1.02 10.77
C VAL A 481 -15.67 -1.55 11.55
N SER A 482 -16.32 -0.70 12.36
CA SER A 482 -17.50 -1.01 13.18
C SER A 482 -17.25 -2.21 14.11
N SER A 483 -17.67 -3.42 13.74
CA SER A 483 -17.61 -4.64 14.53
C SER A 483 -16.34 -5.48 14.34
N HIS A 484 -15.55 -5.25 13.28
CA HIS A 484 -14.42 -6.11 12.89
C HIS A 484 -13.08 -5.67 13.49
N VAL A 485 -13.10 -5.30 14.77
CA VAL A 485 -11.91 -4.91 15.53
C VAL A 485 -11.36 -6.15 16.24
N ILE A 486 -10.11 -6.50 15.96
CA ILE A 486 -9.36 -7.56 16.64
C ILE A 486 -8.53 -6.91 17.75
N PRO A 487 -8.90 -7.10 19.04
CA PRO A 487 -8.13 -6.56 20.15
C PRO A 487 -6.83 -7.36 20.32
N ILE A 488 -5.71 -6.65 20.41
CA ILE A 488 -4.39 -7.22 20.69
C ILE A 488 -4.01 -6.87 22.12
N THR A 489 -3.90 -7.88 22.98
CA THR A 489 -3.50 -7.78 24.39
C THR A 489 -2.01 -8.06 24.57
N GLU A 490 -1.47 -7.93 25.77
CA GLU A 490 -0.10 -8.35 26.12
C GLU A 490 0.13 -9.85 25.84
N LEU A 491 1.39 -10.27 25.75
CA LEU A 491 1.73 -11.68 25.51
C LEU A 491 1.42 -12.54 26.75
N ASP A 492 1.11 -13.81 26.52
CA ASP A 492 1.08 -14.79 27.61
C ASP A 492 2.51 -15.14 28.06
N SER A 493 2.60 -15.77 29.24
CA SER A 493 3.87 -16.13 29.85
C SER A 493 4.70 -17.10 28.99
N ALA A 494 4.07 -18.09 28.35
CA ALA A 494 4.78 -19.07 27.54
C ALA A 494 5.37 -18.44 26.26
N THR A 495 4.58 -17.65 25.55
CA THR A 495 5.02 -16.93 24.35
C THR A 495 6.12 -15.91 24.69
N SER A 496 6.02 -15.24 25.84
CA SER A 496 7.02 -14.26 26.28
C SER A 496 8.37 -14.90 26.61
N ILE A 497 8.37 -16.07 27.26
CA ILE A 497 9.60 -16.86 27.52
C ILE A 497 10.22 -17.30 26.20
N GLN A 498 9.40 -17.78 25.25
CA GLN A 498 9.89 -18.20 23.94
C GLN A 498 10.50 -17.01 23.16
N MET A 499 9.92 -15.81 23.29
CA MET A 499 10.46 -14.59 22.71
C MET A 499 11.82 -14.22 23.32
N LEU A 500 11.96 -14.27 24.65
CA LEU A 500 13.27 -14.10 25.31
C LEU A 500 14.30 -15.12 24.80
N GLN A 501 13.91 -16.39 24.69
CA GLN A 501 14.78 -17.48 24.24
C GLN A 501 15.29 -17.30 22.81
N ASN A 502 14.47 -16.73 21.94
CA ASN A 502 14.84 -16.49 20.54
C ASN A 502 15.76 -15.27 20.37
N SER A 503 15.68 -14.31 21.30
CA SER A 503 16.38 -13.02 21.22
C SER A 503 17.67 -12.96 22.04
N LEU A 504 17.80 -13.72 23.13
CA LEU A 504 19.01 -13.79 23.95
C LEU A 504 20.14 -14.53 23.22
N VAL A 505 21.36 -13.96 23.25
CA VAL A 505 22.56 -14.63 22.73
C VAL A 505 22.95 -15.79 23.63
N GLU A 506 22.98 -15.54 24.95
CA GLU A 506 23.31 -16.56 25.95
C GLU A 506 22.04 -17.24 26.48
N LYS A 507 21.74 -18.42 25.95
CA LYS A 507 20.54 -19.19 26.32
C LYS A 507 20.58 -19.78 27.73
N SER A 508 21.77 -19.89 28.34
CA SER A 508 21.96 -20.36 29.73
C SER A 508 21.29 -19.45 30.76
N LEU A 509 21.09 -18.17 30.45
CA LEU A 509 20.44 -17.20 31.34
C LEU A 509 18.97 -17.54 31.62
N LEU A 510 18.34 -18.41 30.81
CA LEU A 510 16.95 -18.85 31.00
C LEU A 510 16.81 -20.13 31.83
N ASN A 511 17.90 -20.65 32.39
CA ASN A 511 17.86 -21.84 33.25
C ASN A 511 17.03 -21.61 34.52
N ASP A 512 17.00 -20.38 35.04
CA ASP A 512 16.09 -19.96 36.10
C ASP A 512 14.81 -19.36 35.50
N ARG A 513 13.79 -20.21 35.41
CA ARG A 513 12.49 -19.83 34.84
C ARG A 513 11.74 -18.83 35.70
N ASP A 514 11.91 -18.88 37.03
CA ASP A 514 11.20 -17.99 37.95
C ASP A 514 11.76 -16.55 37.83
N THR A 515 13.07 -16.42 37.71
CA THR A 515 13.73 -15.12 37.45
C THR A 515 13.36 -14.55 36.08
N ALA A 516 13.28 -15.38 35.04
CA ALA A 516 12.79 -14.93 33.73
C ALA A 516 11.33 -14.43 33.77
N ILE A 517 10.44 -15.13 34.47
CA ILE A 517 9.05 -14.68 34.67
C ILE A 517 9.01 -13.37 35.46
N ALA A 518 9.83 -13.24 36.51
CA ALA A 518 9.92 -12.02 37.31
C ALA A 518 10.35 -10.80 36.48
N LEU A 519 11.28 -10.97 35.53
CA LEU A 519 11.61 -9.93 34.56
C LEU A 519 10.41 -9.58 33.66
N LEU A 520 9.77 -10.59 33.08
CA LEU A 520 8.63 -10.40 32.17
C LEU A 520 7.45 -9.68 32.83
N GLU A 521 7.17 -9.96 34.10
CA GLU A 521 6.16 -9.25 34.89
C GLU A 521 6.52 -7.76 35.08
N ARG A 522 7.80 -7.43 35.25
CA ARG A 522 8.28 -6.03 35.35
C ARG A 522 8.16 -5.30 34.02
N LEU A 523 8.41 -6.00 32.91
CA LEU A 523 8.22 -5.51 31.54
C LEU A 523 6.76 -5.59 31.05
N ALA A 524 5.84 -6.02 31.94
CA ALA A 524 4.41 -6.17 31.67
C ALA A 524 4.09 -7.04 30.43
N PHE A 525 4.93 -8.05 30.14
CA PHE A 525 4.78 -8.93 28.97
C PHE A 525 4.64 -8.20 27.63
N LEU A 526 5.21 -6.99 27.53
CA LEU A 526 5.12 -6.16 26.33
C LEU A 526 6.27 -6.51 25.35
N PRO A 527 5.98 -6.96 24.12
CA PRO A 527 7.01 -7.33 23.14
C PRO A 527 8.10 -6.29 22.96
N LEU A 528 7.72 -5.01 22.81
CA LEU A 528 8.69 -3.93 22.62
C LEU A 528 9.65 -3.79 23.81
N ALA A 529 9.14 -3.90 25.04
CA ALA A 529 9.95 -3.81 26.25
C ALA A 529 10.86 -5.04 26.43
N ILE A 530 10.37 -6.23 26.06
CA ILE A 530 11.14 -7.48 26.06
C ILE A 530 12.31 -7.38 25.07
N THR A 531 12.06 -6.95 23.82
CA THR A 531 13.12 -6.78 22.82
C THR A 531 14.18 -5.77 23.28
N GLN A 532 13.77 -4.64 23.87
CA GLN A 532 14.73 -3.65 24.37
C GLN A 532 15.56 -4.17 25.54
N ALA A 533 14.91 -4.81 26.53
CA ALA A 533 15.63 -5.41 27.65
C ALA A 533 16.63 -6.47 27.17
N THR A 534 16.21 -7.30 26.21
CA THR A 534 17.08 -8.34 25.65
C THR A 534 18.27 -7.74 24.89
N ALA A 535 18.06 -6.67 24.13
CA ALA A 535 19.13 -5.96 23.45
C ALA A 535 20.14 -5.37 24.44
N TYR A 536 19.67 -4.70 25.49
CA TYR A 536 20.51 -4.17 26.57
C TYR A 536 21.33 -5.29 27.23
N ILE A 537 20.69 -6.40 27.59
CA ILE A 537 21.34 -7.56 28.21
C ILE A 537 22.43 -8.12 27.29
N ASN A 538 22.13 -8.27 26.00
CA ASN A 538 23.08 -8.79 25.02
C ASN A 538 24.28 -7.85 24.80
N GLU A 539 24.05 -6.54 24.69
CA GLU A 539 25.11 -5.55 24.42
C GLU A 539 26.03 -5.37 25.63
N ASN A 540 25.47 -5.36 26.84
CA ASN A 540 26.21 -5.15 28.07
C ASN A 540 26.71 -6.45 28.72
N SER A 541 26.31 -7.62 28.20
CA SER A 541 26.71 -8.94 28.72
C SER A 541 26.43 -9.12 30.23
N ILE A 542 25.23 -8.74 30.66
CA ILE A 542 24.79 -8.82 32.07
C ILE A 542 23.79 -9.98 32.29
N ASP A 543 23.54 -10.36 33.55
CA ASP A 543 22.50 -11.34 33.87
C ASP A 543 21.10 -10.70 33.93
N ILE A 544 20.05 -11.53 33.82
CA ILE A 544 18.64 -11.13 34.00
C ILE A 544 18.45 -10.50 35.39
N THR A 545 19.11 -11.05 36.41
CA THR A 545 19.06 -10.53 37.79
C THR A 545 19.58 -9.10 37.89
N ASP A 546 20.70 -8.81 37.24
CA ASP A 546 21.29 -7.47 37.22
C ASP A 546 20.36 -6.47 36.52
N TYR A 547 19.74 -6.87 35.41
CA TYR A 547 18.76 -6.03 34.73
C TYR A 547 17.49 -5.79 35.57
N ILE A 548 17.05 -6.77 36.36
CA ILE A 548 15.95 -6.59 37.32
C ILE A 548 16.31 -5.53 38.37
N ILE A 549 17.56 -5.52 38.87
CA ILE A 549 18.03 -4.52 39.83
C ILE A 549 17.95 -3.11 39.20
N LEU A 550 18.38 -2.96 37.95
CA LEU A 550 18.26 -1.69 37.22
C LEU A 550 16.81 -1.23 37.04
N LEU A 551 15.86 -2.15 36.84
CA LEU A 551 14.43 -1.84 36.76
C LEU A 551 13.78 -1.46 38.10
N GLU A 552 14.48 -1.68 39.22
CA GLU A 552 14.04 -1.36 40.58
C GLU A 552 14.70 -0.10 41.15
N ASP A 553 15.58 0.54 40.37
CA ASP A 553 16.20 1.81 40.73
C ASP A 553 15.20 2.99 40.68
N GLN A 554 15.67 4.21 40.89
CA GLN A 554 14.82 5.38 40.90
C GLN A 554 14.10 5.57 39.55
N GLU A 555 12.86 6.07 39.60
CA GLU A 555 12.02 6.26 38.41
C GLU A 555 12.70 7.03 37.25
N PRO A 556 13.56 8.04 37.47
CA PRO A 556 14.32 8.68 36.39
C PRO A 556 15.25 7.72 35.65
N ASP A 557 16.02 6.91 36.38
CA ASP A 557 17.03 5.98 35.85
C ASP A 557 16.36 4.82 35.09
N VAL A 558 15.25 4.29 35.64
CA VAL A 558 14.43 3.29 34.96
C VAL A 558 13.87 3.82 33.64
N ILE A 559 13.49 5.11 33.58
CA ILE A 559 13.00 5.70 32.34
C ILE A 559 14.13 5.93 31.35
N GLU A 560 15.30 6.34 31.79
CA GLU A 560 16.49 6.43 30.94
C GLU A 560 16.80 5.08 30.30
N LEU A 561 16.83 4.00 31.11
CA LEU A 561 17.00 2.63 30.64
C LEU A 561 15.93 2.22 29.61
N LEU A 562 14.65 2.47 29.89
CA LEU A 562 13.55 2.19 28.96
C LEU A 562 13.48 3.17 27.77
N SER A 563 14.30 4.22 27.79
CA SER A 563 14.42 5.22 26.73
C SER A 563 15.61 4.99 25.80
N GLU A 564 16.42 3.96 26.06
CA GLU A 564 17.56 3.62 25.22
C GLU A 564 17.10 2.95 23.91
N ASP A 565 17.76 3.28 22.79
CA ASP A 565 17.43 2.79 21.46
C ASP A 565 18.58 1.97 20.90
N PHE A 566 18.28 0.71 20.57
CA PHE A 566 19.28 -0.29 20.19
C PHE A 566 19.34 -0.54 18.68
N GLY A 567 18.57 0.22 17.88
CA GLY A 567 18.45 0.00 16.44
C GLY A 567 17.74 -1.32 16.12
N ASP A 568 16.82 -1.29 15.16
CA ASP A 568 16.05 -2.49 14.81
C ASP A 568 15.64 -2.40 13.33
N GLU A 569 16.14 -3.32 12.50
CA GLU A 569 15.84 -3.37 11.07
C GLU A 569 14.34 -3.59 10.77
N THR A 570 13.57 -4.02 11.77
CA THR A 570 12.12 -4.18 11.67
C THR A 570 11.34 -2.90 12.03
N ARG A 571 12.04 -1.78 12.29
CA ARG A 571 11.45 -0.46 12.60
C ARG A 571 11.67 0.55 11.47
N TYR A 572 10.87 1.61 11.47
CA TYR A 572 11.04 2.73 10.54
C TYR A 572 12.36 3.45 10.84
N LYS A 573 13.17 3.74 9.80
CA LYS A 573 14.52 4.34 9.94
C LYS A 573 14.55 5.69 10.66
N ASP A 574 13.45 6.44 10.60
CA ASP A 574 13.34 7.76 11.23
C ASP A 574 12.60 7.71 12.58
N ALA A 575 12.15 6.53 13.01
CA ALA A 575 11.41 6.35 14.25
C ALA A 575 12.36 5.93 15.38
N GLN A 576 13.04 6.90 15.99
CA GLN A 576 13.57 6.73 17.34
C GLN A 576 12.36 6.48 18.25
N ASN A 577 12.07 5.23 18.62
CA ASN A 577 10.90 4.91 19.45
C ASN A 577 11.27 4.01 20.62
N PRO A 578 11.96 4.56 21.63
CA PRO A 578 12.03 3.91 22.91
C PRO A 578 10.63 3.69 23.52
N VAL A 579 10.50 2.70 24.40
CA VAL A 579 9.24 2.33 25.04
C VAL A 579 8.54 3.54 25.67
N ALA A 580 9.30 4.44 26.31
CA ALA A 580 8.75 5.66 26.90
C ALA A 580 8.20 6.67 25.87
N LEU A 581 8.90 6.88 24.74
CA LEU A 581 8.49 7.85 23.71
C LEU A 581 7.21 7.39 23.00
N THR A 582 7.06 6.08 22.81
CA THR A 582 5.84 5.46 22.26
C THR A 582 4.60 5.92 23.03
N TRP A 583 4.67 6.00 24.37
CA TRP A 583 3.54 6.48 25.17
C TRP A 583 3.45 7.99 25.27
N PHE A 584 4.56 8.73 25.18
CA PHE A 584 4.53 10.20 25.13
C PHE A 584 3.71 10.72 23.96
N ILE A 585 3.86 10.13 22.78
CA ILE A 585 3.07 10.49 21.59
C ILE A 585 1.57 10.26 21.87
N SER A 586 1.22 9.11 22.45
CA SER A 586 -0.16 8.80 22.82
C SER A 586 -0.70 9.74 23.92
N PHE A 587 0.11 10.19 24.89
CA PHE A 587 -0.29 11.17 25.89
C PHE A 587 -0.60 12.54 25.27
N GLN A 588 0.27 13.03 24.39
CA GLN A 588 0.05 14.31 23.71
C GLN A 588 -1.26 14.27 22.92
N GLN A 589 -1.56 13.14 22.30
CA GLN A 589 -2.80 12.98 21.57
C GLN A 589 -4.04 12.97 22.48
N ILE A 590 -3.99 12.23 23.59
CA ILE A 590 -5.08 12.24 24.59
C ILE A 590 -5.31 13.66 25.12
N GLN A 591 -4.23 14.39 25.41
CA GLN A 591 -4.31 15.76 25.92
C GLN A 591 -4.95 16.72 24.91
N ARG A 592 -4.60 16.61 23.62
CA ARG A 592 -5.23 17.40 22.55
C ARG A 592 -6.71 17.06 22.36
N SER A 593 -7.06 15.78 22.46
CA SER A 593 -8.42 15.29 22.20
C SER A 593 -9.37 15.56 23.37
N ASP A 594 -8.94 15.31 24.61
CA ASP A 594 -9.78 15.47 25.80
C ASP A 594 -8.91 15.76 27.03
N GLN A 595 -8.90 17.03 27.45
CA GLN A 595 -8.17 17.49 28.63
C GLN A 595 -8.64 16.81 29.93
N LEU A 596 -9.91 16.36 30.01
CA LEU A 596 -10.42 15.63 31.17
C LEU A 596 -9.81 14.23 31.25
N ALA A 597 -9.65 13.54 30.12
CA ALA A 597 -8.99 12.24 30.06
C ALA A 597 -7.52 12.34 30.49
N ALA A 598 -6.82 13.39 30.05
CA ALA A 598 -5.45 13.67 30.52
C ALA A 598 -5.40 13.91 32.04
N ASN A 599 -6.33 14.70 32.58
CA ASN A 599 -6.42 14.93 34.03
C ASN A 599 -6.69 13.64 34.82
N TYR A 600 -7.55 12.75 34.32
CA TYR A 600 -7.81 11.44 34.93
C TYR A 600 -6.56 10.56 34.91
N LEU A 601 -5.82 10.55 33.82
CA LEU A 601 -4.57 9.83 33.70
C LEU A 601 -3.51 10.35 34.69
N PHE A 602 -3.34 11.67 34.80
CA PHE A 602 -2.42 12.28 35.77
C PHE A 602 -2.79 11.92 37.21
N PHE A 603 -4.07 11.98 37.54
CA PHE A 603 -4.59 11.57 38.84
C PHE A 603 -4.24 10.10 39.15
N MET A 604 -4.55 9.18 38.22
CA MET A 604 -4.28 7.75 38.40
C MET A 604 -2.78 7.43 38.48
N ALA A 605 -1.93 8.19 37.79
CA ALA A 605 -0.48 8.01 37.84
C ALA A 605 0.14 8.41 39.20
N CYS A 606 -0.55 9.25 39.97
CA CYS A 606 -0.11 9.72 41.28
C CYS A 606 -0.50 8.80 42.45
N ILE A 607 -1.36 7.80 42.21
CA ILE A 607 -1.84 6.85 43.24
C ILE A 607 -1.45 5.42 42.90
N ASN A 608 -1.87 4.46 43.75
CA ASN A 608 -1.74 3.04 43.43
C ASN A 608 -2.50 2.71 42.13
N PRO A 609 -1.86 2.08 41.12
CA PRO A 609 -2.44 1.90 39.80
C PRO A 609 -3.54 0.84 39.72
N ARG A 610 -3.77 0.05 40.78
CA ARG A 610 -4.73 -1.06 40.77
C ARG A 610 -6.02 -0.73 41.51
N ASN A 611 -7.14 -1.22 40.97
CA ASN A 611 -8.48 -1.16 41.55
C ASN A 611 -8.96 0.24 41.94
N ILE A 612 -8.69 1.25 41.09
CA ILE A 612 -9.05 2.65 41.32
C ILE A 612 -10.55 2.83 41.08
N PRO A 613 -11.38 3.18 42.09
CA PRO A 613 -12.81 3.38 41.90
C PRO A 613 -13.09 4.58 40.98
N GLN A 614 -14.02 4.44 40.03
CA GLN A 614 -14.40 5.56 39.14
C GLN A 614 -14.99 6.77 39.89
N SER A 615 -15.50 6.58 41.11
CA SER A 615 -15.98 7.65 42.00
C SER A 615 -14.85 8.55 42.55
N LEU A 616 -13.62 8.04 42.56
CA LEU A 616 -12.45 8.73 43.09
C LEU A 616 -11.87 9.75 42.11
N LEU A 617 -12.08 9.52 40.82
CA LEU A 617 -11.65 10.42 39.77
C LEU A 617 -12.19 11.85 40.00
N PRO A 618 -11.48 12.90 39.53
CA PRO A 618 -11.94 14.28 39.63
C PRO A 618 -13.40 14.45 39.17
N GLN A 619 -14.23 15.08 40.01
CA GLN A 619 -15.66 15.21 39.75
C GLN A 619 -15.94 16.12 38.56
N THR A 620 -17.00 15.78 37.80
CA THR A 620 -17.44 16.55 36.65
C THR A 620 -18.94 16.73 36.68
N ILE A 621 -19.42 17.89 36.23
CA ILE A 621 -20.85 18.21 36.16
C ILE A 621 -21.59 17.29 35.17
N SER A 622 -20.89 16.76 34.15
CA SER A 622 -21.48 15.92 33.11
C SER A 622 -21.02 14.45 33.21
N THR A 623 -21.96 13.56 33.54
CA THR A 623 -21.75 12.10 33.48
C THR A 623 -21.30 11.64 32.09
N LYS A 624 -21.80 12.28 31.02
CA LYS A 624 -21.41 11.99 29.64
C LYS A 624 -19.92 12.25 29.42
N LYS A 625 -19.42 13.44 29.78
CA LYS A 625 -17.98 13.79 29.64
C LYS A 625 -17.08 12.81 30.41
N ARG A 626 -17.47 12.40 31.61
CA ARG A 626 -16.74 11.38 32.38
C ARG A 626 -16.64 10.05 31.64
N ILE A 627 -17.76 9.57 31.10
CA ILE A 627 -17.81 8.31 30.33
C ILE A 627 -16.96 8.43 29.06
N GLU A 628 -17.03 9.56 28.36
CA GLU A 628 -16.24 9.81 27.13
C GLU A 628 -14.73 9.86 27.40
N ALA A 629 -14.32 10.47 28.51
CA ALA A 629 -12.93 10.57 28.96
C ALA A 629 -12.37 9.21 29.39
N ILE A 630 -13.10 8.47 30.23
CA ILE A 630 -12.72 7.09 30.61
C ILE A 630 -12.70 6.19 29.37
N GLY A 631 -13.70 6.35 28.49
CA GLY A 631 -13.77 5.65 27.22
C GLY A 631 -12.59 5.95 26.30
N LEU A 632 -12.05 7.18 26.33
CA LEU A 632 -10.82 7.54 25.61
C LEU A 632 -9.60 6.81 26.19
N LEU A 633 -9.43 6.82 27.51
CA LEU A 633 -8.32 6.11 28.16
C LEU A 633 -8.37 4.59 27.93
N LYS A 634 -9.57 4.00 28.00
CA LYS A 634 -9.80 2.60 27.62
C LYS A 634 -9.51 2.37 26.13
N ALA A 635 -9.83 3.33 25.27
CA ALA A 635 -9.59 3.20 23.84
C ALA A 635 -8.10 3.15 23.47
N PHE A 636 -7.24 3.84 24.22
CA PHE A 636 -5.77 3.73 24.11
C PHE A 636 -5.18 2.52 24.83
N SER A 637 -6.01 1.66 25.44
CA SER A 637 -5.59 0.54 26.29
C SER A 637 -4.71 0.95 27.48
N PHE A 638 -4.71 2.23 27.88
CA PHE A 638 -3.95 2.70 29.04
C PHE A 638 -4.56 2.22 30.36
N VAL A 639 -5.87 2.02 30.33
CA VAL A 639 -6.66 1.63 31.48
C VAL A 639 -7.50 0.41 31.12
N SER A 640 -7.48 -0.59 32.00
CA SER A 640 -8.38 -1.74 31.93
C SER A 640 -9.44 -1.69 33.03
N GLU A 641 -10.54 -2.40 32.80
CA GLU A 641 -11.65 -2.47 33.76
C GLU A 641 -11.35 -3.54 34.82
N GLY A 642 -11.41 -3.15 36.08
CA GLY A 642 -11.32 -4.05 37.21
C GLY A 642 -12.70 -4.49 37.71
N GLY A 643 -12.73 -5.26 38.79
CA GLY A 643 -13.99 -5.63 39.46
C GLY A 643 -14.69 -4.41 40.07
N ASP A 644 -16.03 -4.40 40.06
CA ASP A 644 -16.86 -3.40 40.76
C ASP A 644 -16.60 -1.93 40.32
N ARG A 645 -16.72 -1.65 39.01
CA ARG A 645 -16.52 -0.31 38.41
C ARG A 645 -15.19 0.36 38.79
N SER A 646 -14.13 -0.44 38.95
CA SER A 646 -12.78 0.04 39.18
C SER A 646 -11.95 0.05 37.89
N LEU A 647 -10.86 0.80 37.91
CA LEU A 647 -9.93 1.00 36.80
C LEU A 647 -8.53 0.58 37.22
N ASN A 648 -7.79 -0.07 36.31
CA ASN A 648 -6.38 -0.39 36.50
C ASN A 648 -5.56 0.38 35.48
N LEU A 649 -4.54 1.13 35.93
CA LEU A 649 -3.58 1.81 35.06
C LEU A 649 -2.40 0.88 34.76
N HIS A 650 -2.02 0.78 33.48
CA HIS A 650 -0.87 -0.04 33.08
C HIS A 650 0.44 0.46 33.73
N ARG A 651 1.26 -0.45 34.27
CA ARG A 651 2.47 -0.11 35.07
C ARG A 651 3.42 0.82 34.31
N LEU A 652 3.80 0.44 33.09
CA LEU A 652 4.77 1.23 32.33
C LEU A 652 4.18 2.55 31.82
N VAL A 653 2.86 2.60 31.60
CA VAL A 653 2.14 3.84 31.28
C VAL A 653 2.21 4.79 32.47
N ARG A 654 2.02 4.31 33.71
CA ARG A 654 2.20 5.10 34.93
C ARG A 654 3.61 5.71 35.01
N LEU A 655 4.66 4.91 34.80
CA LEU A 655 6.04 5.40 34.84
C LEU A 655 6.27 6.50 33.80
N ALA A 656 5.83 6.27 32.56
CA ALA A 656 5.95 7.26 31.50
C ALA A 656 5.14 8.53 31.80
N THR A 657 3.90 8.42 32.28
CA THR A 657 3.09 9.60 32.66
C THR A 657 3.80 10.43 33.74
N ARG A 658 4.39 9.79 34.76
CA ARG A 658 5.12 10.48 35.84
C ARG A 658 6.38 11.17 35.33
N SER A 659 7.16 10.50 34.50
CA SER A 659 8.33 11.10 33.86
C SER A 659 7.96 12.32 33.01
N TRP A 660 6.90 12.20 32.20
CA TRP A 660 6.39 13.31 31.41
C TRP A 660 5.96 14.49 32.29
N MET A 661 5.24 14.24 33.38
CA MET A 661 4.82 15.28 34.33
C MET A 661 6.02 15.98 34.99
N ARG A 662 7.13 15.27 35.24
CA ARG A 662 8.37 15.87 35.76
C ARG A 662 9.06 16.73 34.71
N LYS A 663 9.21 16.22 33.49
CA LYS A 663 9.79 16.98 32.36
C LYS A 663 8.98 18.23 32.03
N SER A 664 7.66 18.19 32.17
CA SER A 664 6.77 19.35 31.97
C SER A 664 6.60 20.24 33.21
N GLN A 665 7.30 19.94 34.32
CA GLN A 665 7.20 20.65 35.61
C GLN A 665 5.77 20.71 36.20
N GLN A 666 4.91 19.75 35.84
CA GLN A 666 3.53 19.66 36.33
C GLN A 666 3.38 18.67 37.49
N PHE A 667 4.38 17.83 37.76
CA PHE A 667 4.28 16.74 38.74
C PHE A 667 3.85 17.21 40.14
N SER A 668 4.55 18.20 40.70
CA SER A 668 4.26 18.75 42.04
C SER A 668 2.85 19.34 42.14
N LEU A 669 2.32 19.92 41.05
CA LEU A 669 0.96 20.45 41.01
C LEU A 669 -0.08 19.33 40.98
N GLN A 670 0.17 18.26 40.22
CA GLN A 670 -0.77 17.15 40.07
C GLN A 670 -0.85 16.28 41.33
N ILE A 671 0.27 16.07 42.05
CA ILE A 671 0.24 15.36 43.33
C ILE A 671 -0.57 16.12 44.39
N MET A 672 -0.48 17.45 44.42
CA MET A 672 -1.27 18.29 45.33
C MET A 672 -2.77 18.20 45.02
N LYS A 673 -3.16 18.35 43.75
CA LYS A 673 -4.56 18.20 43.32
C LYS A 673 -5.13 16.81 43.63
N THR A 674 -4.31 15.78 43.46
CA THR A 674 -4.67 14.39 43.76
C THR A 674 -4.91 14.21 45.26
N ALA A 675 -4.03 14.77 46.09
CA ALA A 675 -4.13 14.77 47.54
C ALA A 675 -5.39 15.49 48.06
N ASP A 676 -5.72 16.65 47.50
CA ASP A 676 -6.95 17.37 47.84
C ASP A 676 -8.20 16.55 47.51
N ARG A 677 -8.25 15.97 46.30
CA ARG A 677 -9.37 15.13 45.88
C ARG A 677 -9.54 13.87 46.73
N LEU A 678 -8.45 13.23 47.13
CA LEU A 678 -8.48 12.08 48.05
C LEU A 678 -9.02 12.49 49.42
N SER A 679 -8.66 13.67 49.92
CA SER A 679 -9.15 14.18 51.20
C SER A 679 -10.65 14.47 51.18
N GLU A 680 -11.17 15.00 50.06
CA GLU A 680 -12.61 15.20 49.87
C GLU A 680 -13.40 13.90 49.73
N ALA A 681 -12.81 12.91 49.05
CA ALA A 681 -13.47 11.64 48.78
C ALA A 681 -13.40 10.66 49.96
N PHE A 682 -12.56 10.94 50.96
CA PHE A 682 -12.45 10.13 52.16
C PHE A 682 -13.75 10.22 52.98
N PRO A 683 -14.47 9.10 53.20
CA PRO A 683 -15.74 9.15 53.91
C PRO A 683 -15.54 9.60 55.36
N SER A 684 -16.27 10.63 55.80
CA SER A 684 -16.40 10.92 57.23
C SER A 684 -17.08 9.73 57.93
N SER A 685 -16.69 9.49 59.18
CA SER A 685 -16.84 8.26 59.96
C SER A 685 -18.26 7.70 60.22
N SER A 686 -19.28 8.12 59.48
CA SER A 686 -20.67 7.62 59.62
C SER A 686 -21.08 6.73 58.45
N HIS A 687 -21.02 5.41 58.67
CA HIS A 687 -21.70 4.32 57.93
C HIS A 687 -21.12 3.79 56.60
N THR A 688 -19.88 4.09 56.22
CA THR A 688 -19.25 3.47 55.03
C THR A 688 -18.63 2.09 55.32
N ASN A 689 -18.70 1.19 54.34
CA ASN A 689 -18.26 -0.20 54.41
C ASN A 689 -16.76 -0.30 54.78
N ARG A 690 -16.40 -1.01 55.86
CA ARG A 690 -15.00 -1.17 56.32
C ARG A 690 -14.03 -1.68 55.22
N LYS A 691 -14.53 -2.49 54.28
CA LYS A 691 -13.76 -2.97 53.11
C LYS A 691 -13.46 -1.88 52.09
N GLU A 692 -14.35 -0.89 51.92
CA GLU A 692 -14.12 0.21 50.98
C GLU A 692 -13.07 1.16 51.53
N GLN A 693 -13.14 1.54 52.82
CA GLN A 693 -12.14 2.37 53.49
C GLN A 693 -10.72 1.77 53.38
N GLY A 694 -10.59 0.44 53.44
CA GLY A 694 -9.33 -0.28 53.15
C GLY A 694 -8.66 0.04 51.83
N LYS A 695 -9.46 0.20 50.77
CA LYS A 695 -8.96 0.53 49.44
C LYS A 695 -8.45 1.98 49.37
N TYR A 696 -9.12 2.91 50.06
CA TYR A 696 -8.73 4.34 50.07
C TYR A 696 -7.38 4.58 50.76
N ILE A 697 -7.07 3.81 51.80
CA ILE A 697 -5.83 3.94 52.56
C ILE A 697 -4.61 3.71 51.66
N ASN A 698 -4.62 2.64 50.85
CA ASN A 698 -3.52 2.35 49.92
C ASN A 698 -3.27 3.50 48.94
N PHE A 699 -4.30 4.24 48.54
CA PHE A 699 -4.16 5.44 47.70
C PHE A 699 -3.57 6.62 48.49
N ILE A 700 -4.03 6.85 49.71
CA ILE A 700 -3.54 7.90 50.62
C ILE A 700 -2.04 7.69 50.94
N THR A 701 -1.64 6.45 51.23
CA THR A 701 -0.23 6.08 51.46
C THR A 701 0.65 6.42 50.28
N ASN A 702 0.22 6.02 49.08
CA ASN A 702 1.03 6.21 47.89
C ASN A 702 1.21 7.70 47.55
N ILE A 703 0.16 8.52 47.71
CA ILE A 703 0.26 9.96 47.47
C ILE A 703 1.04 10.67 48.58
N ALA A 704 0.93 10.22 49.84
CA ALA A 704 1.68 10.78 50.96
C ALA A 704 3.19 10.56 50.75
N GLY A 705 3.59 9.36 50.31
CA GLY A 705 4.97 9.08 49.89
C GLY A 705 5.44 10.00 48.76
N CYS A 706 4.61 10.23 47.73
CA CYS A 706 4.95 11.15 46.64
C CYS A 706 5.11 12.61 47.10
N LEU A 707 4.20 13.10 47.95
CA LEU A 707 4.28 14.45 48.54
C LEU A 707 5.50 14.60 49.44
N HIS A 708 5.87 13.54 50.16
CA HIS A 708 7.09 13.49 50.95
C HIS A 708 8.30 13.65 50.00
N SER A 709 8.48 12.77 49.00
CA SER A 709 9.62 12.87 48.07
C SER A 709 9.72 14.21 47.31
N ASP A 710 8.60 14.92 47.09
CA ASP A 710 8.56 16.27 46.46
C ASP A 710 8.83 17.43 47.44
N GLY A 711 8.98 17.16 48.73
CA GLY A 711 9.24 18.17 49.77
C GLY A 711 7.99 18.88 50.33
N ARG A 712 6.79 18.33 50.11
CA ARG A 712 5.49 18.88 50.55
C ARG A 712 5.04 18.27 51.88
N TRP A 713 5.91 18.34 52.89
CA TRP A 713 5.76 17.65 54.17
C TRP A 713 4.44 17.93 54.91
N LYS A 714 4.01 19.20 54.95
CA LYS A 714 2.77 19.60 55.65
C LYS A 714 1.53 18.90 55.09
N LYS A 715 1.41 18.81 53.76
CA LYS A 715 0.28 18.15 53.11
C LYS A 715 0.34 16.63 53.24
N ALA A 716 1.55 16.07 53.18
CA ALA A 716 1.78 14.64 53.44
C ALA A 716 1.37 14.27 54.86
N GLU A 717 1.65 15.13 55.84
CA GLU A 717 1.24 14.97 57.24
C GLU A 717 -0.26 15.13 57.45
N GLU A 718 -0.91 16.12 56.85
CA GLU A 718 -2.38 16.27 56.87
C GLU A 718 -3.11 15.01 56.37
N LEU A 719 -2.61 14.40 55.29
CA LEU A 719 -3.11 13.11 54.80
C LEU A 719 -2.75 11.96 55.73
N GLY A 720 -1.56 11.98 56.33
CA GLY A 720 -1.12 11.03 57.37
C GLY A 720 -1.99 11.08 58.64
N ILE A 721 -2.60 12.21 58.98
CA ILE A 721 -3.54 12.29 60.11
C ILE A 721 -4.82 11.47 59.84
N GLN A 722 -5.21 11.26 58.58
CA GLN A 722 -6.31 10.34 58.23
C GLN A 722 -5.94 8.87 58.52
N VAL A 723 -4.64 8.53 58.58
CA VAL A 723 -4.13 7.22 59.01
C VAL A 723 -4.35 6.99 60.52
N LEU A 724 -4.36 8.05 61.34
CA LEU A 724 -4.70 7.94 62.77
C LEU A 724 -6.17 7.52 63.00
N GLU A 725 -7.05 7.76 62.01
CA GLU A 725 -8.42 7.26 62.02
C GLU A 725 -8.46 5.72 61.94
N LEU A 726 -7.42 5.07 61.37
CA LEU A 726 -7.30 3.60 61.30
C LEU A 726 -7.01 2.95 62.65
N ARG A 727 -6.23 3.65 63.49
CA ARG A 727 -6.00 3.26 64.89
C ARG A 727 -7.33 3.24 65.65
N LYS A 728 -8.18 4.26 65.47
CA LYS A 728 -9.51 4.30 66.09
C LYS A 728 -10.45 3.18 65.61
N GLN A 729 -10.18 2.59 64.43
CA GLN A 729 -10.98 1.53 63.82
C GLN A 729 -10.42 0.11 64.02
N GLY A 730 -9.28 -0.05 64.72
CA GLY A 730 -8.71 -1.36 65.08
C GLY A 730 -7.90 -2.07 63.98
N ARG A 731 -7.48 -1.37 62.92
CA ARG A 731 -6.68 -1.93 61.80
C ARG A 731 -5.19 -1.73 62.03
N TRP A 732 -4.69 -2.32 63.11
CA TRP A 732 -3.35 -2.06 63.64
C TRP A 732 -2.20 -2.44 62.69
N LYS A 733 -2.33 -3.52 61.90
CA LYS A 733 -1.29 -3.95 60.94
C LYS A 733 -1.10 -2.95 59.79
N GLU A 734 -2.19 -2.40 59.26
CA GLU A 734 -2.12 -1.41 58.19
C GLU A 734 -1.64 -0.05 58.71
N ALA A 735 -2.03 0.33 59.94
CA ALA A 735 -1.47 1.51 60.59
C ALA A 735 0.04 1.38 60.81
N GLU A 736 0.52 0.18 61.21
CA GLU A 736 1.93 -0.12 61.39
C GLU A 736 2.75 0.07 60.10
N GLU A 737 2.33 -0.52 58.99
CA GLU A 737 3.05 -0.40 57.70
C GLU A 737 3.25 1.06 57.29
N LEU A 738 2.26 1.90 57.61
CA LEU A 738 2.26 3.33 57.30
C LEU A 738 3.11 4.14 58.27
N GLU A 739 2.98 3.88 59.55
CA GLU A 739 3.78 4.53 60.59
C GLU A 739 5.28 4.21 60.42
N ILE A 740 5.64 2.99 59.96
CA ILE A 740 7.03 2.63 59.62
C ILE A 740 7.55 3.47 58.44
N GLN A 741 6.80 3.52 57.33
CA GLN A 741 7.21 4.32 56.17
C GLN A 741 7.35 5.80 56.51
N VAL A 742 6.39 6.36 57.26
CA VAL A 742 6.44 7.76 57.71
C VAL A 742 7.63 8.01 58.64
N LEU A 743 7.94 7.09 59.54
CA LEU A 743 9.07 7.23 60.46
C LEU A 743 10.41 7.23 59.73
N GLU A 744 10.63 6.27 58.83
CA GLU A 744 11.90 6.14 58.09
C GLU A 744 12.14 7.37 57.21
N LEU A 745 11.07 7.82 56.54
CA LEU A 745 11.08 9.03 55.74
C LEU A 745 11.36 10.29 56.57
N ARG A 746 10.77 10.45 57.77
CA ARG A 746 11.04 11.59 58.67
C ARG A 746 12.47 11.59 59.20
N LYS A 747 13.04 10.42 59.50
CA LYS A 747 14.45 10.28 59.90
C LYS A 747 15.41 10.79 58.82
N GLN A 748 15.16 10.42 57.56
CA GLN A 748 16.01 10.83 56.44
C GLN A 748 15.97 12.35 56.17
N VAL A 749 14.82 12.99 56.36
CA VAL A 749 14.59 14.37 55.92
C VAL A 749 14.76 15.39 57.04
N LEU A 750 14.17 15.14 58.20
CA LEU A 750 14.17 16.06 59.33
C LEU A 750 15.27 15.72 60.36
N GLY A 751 15.88 14.55 60.22
CA GLY A 751 16.80 13.98 61.18
C GLY A 751 16.09 13.19 62.28
N HIS A 752 16.88 12.37 62.97
CA HIS A 752 16.42 11.52 64.07
C HIS A 752 15.89 12.31 65.27
N GLU A 753 16.35 13.55 65.42
CA GLU A 753 16.05 14.40 66.57
C GLU A 753 14.91 15.39 66.30
N HIS A 754 14.19 15.33 65.18
CA HIS A 754 13.09 16.27 64.95
C HIS A 754 11.87 15.95 65.82
N PRO A 755 11.15 16.95 66.41
CA PRO A 755 9.96 16.71 67.23
C PRO A 755 8.85 15.87 66.56
N ASP A 756 8.74 15.96 65.24
CA ASP A 756 7.78 15.18 64.45
C ASP A 756 8.25 13.74 64.20
N THR A 757 9.55 13.51 64.09
CA THR A 757 10.16 12.16 64.07
C THR A 757 9.86 11.46 65.40
N LEU A 758 10.06 12.15 66.52
CA LEU A 758 9.73 11.63 67.86
C LEU A 758 8.23 11.33 68.02
N THR A 759 7.36 12.17 67.45
CA THR A 759 5.91 11.94 67.47
C THR A 759 5.54 10.68 66.70
N SER A 760 6.19 10.43 65.55
CA SER A 760 6.01 9.20 64.77
C SER A 760 6.53 7.96 65.49
N MET A 761 7.70 8.04 66.14
CA MET A 761 8.24 6.94 66.96
C MET A 761 7.27 6.56 68.09
N ASN A 762 6.75 7.56 68.81
CA ASN A 762 5.80 7.35 69.89
C ASN A 762 4.49 6.71 69.38
N ASN A 763 3.98 7.16 68.23
CA ASN A 763 2.77 6.60 67.62
C ASN A 763 2.96 5.14 67.18
N LEU A 764 4.06 4.84 66.48
CA LEU A 764 4.41 3.49 66.05
C LEU A 764 4.59 2.53 67.23
N ALA A 765 5.27 2.98 68.29
CA ALA A 765 5.45 2.17 69.50
C ALA A 765 4.10 1.82 70.15
N HIS A 766 3.15 2.74 70.21
CA HIS A 766 1.79 2.43 70.69
C HIS A 766 1.06 1.43 69.79
N THR A 767 1.24 1.51 68.46
CA THR A 767 0.65 0.55 67.52
C THR A 767 1.26 -0.84 67.69
N TRP A 768 2.58 -0.93 67.83
CA TRP A 768 3.29 -2.18 68.13
C TRP A 768 2.86 -2.80 69.46
N LYS A 769 2.62 -1.97 70.49
CA LYS A 769 2.10 -2.45 71.78
C LYS A 769 0.76 -3.16 71.62
N LEU A 770 -0.11 -2.63 70.75
CA LEU A 770 -1.44 -3.18 70.49
C LEU A 770 -1.39 -4.42 69.58
N LEU A 771 -0.35 -4.57 68.76
CA LEU A 771 -0.06 -5.75 67.96
C LEU A 771 0.65 -6.87 68.73
N GLY A 772 1.05 -6.63 69.99
CA GLY A 772 1.79 -7.60 70.81
C GLY A 772 3.26 -7.73 70.45
N LYS A 773 3.84 -6.77 69.73
CA LYS A 773 5.29 -6.72 69.43
C LYS A 773 6.06 -6.09 70.59
N ASP A 774 6.06 -6.76 71.73
CA ASP A 774 6.53 -6.16 73.00
C ASP A 774 8.01 -5.77 72.99
N GLN A 775 8.89 -6.56 72.35
CA GLN A 775 10.31 -6.25 72.25
C GLN A 775 10.58 -5.01 71.39
N ASP A 776 10.01 -4.97 70.17
CA ASP A 776 10.18 -3.83 69.25
C ASP A 776 9.57 -2.54 69.82
N THR A 777 8.44 -2.68 70.54
CA THR A 777 7.77 -1.57 71.23
C THR A 777 8.67 -0.90 72.26
N LEU A 778 9.29 -1.71 73.14
CA LEU A 778 10.15 -1.19 74.20
C LEU A 778 11.40 -0.55 73.61
N ALA A 779 12.03 -1.20 72.62
CA ALA A 779 13.23 -0.68 71.96
C ALA A 779 12.96 0.68 71.28
N LEU A 780 11.85 0.81 70.53
CA LEU A 780 11.51 2.05 69.85
C LEU A 780 11.12 3.17 70.82
N MET A 781 10.40 2.84 71.90
CA MET A 781 10.01 3.81 72.92
C MET A 781 11.21 4.25 73.78
N GLU A 782 12.19 3.38 74.06
CA GLU A 782 13.47 3.73 74.69
C GLU A 782 14.23 4.75 73.86
N GLN A 783 14.41 4.48 72.56
CA GLN A 783 15.05 5.41 71.64
C GLN A 783 14.28 6.75 71.56
N CYS A 784 12.94 6.70 71.54
CA CYS A 784 12.12 7.92 71.53
C CYS A 784 12.33 8.77 72.80
N VAL A 785 12.42 8.13 73.97
CA VAL A 785 12.63 8.82 75.25
C VAL A 785 14.03 9.44 75.29
N GLU A 786 15.07 8.68 74.91
CA GLU A 786 16.46 9.16 74.87
C GLU A 786 16.60 10.39 73.96
N LEU A 787 16.11 10.31 72.73
CA LEU A 787 16.16 11.43 71.79
C LEU A 787 15.32 12.62 72.26
N SER A 788 14.14 12.38 72.86
CA SER A 788 13.32 13.46 73.42
C SER A 788 13.94 14.13 74.64
N TYR A 789 14.70 13.39 75.45
CA TYR A 789 15.43 13.88 76.61
C TYR A 789 16.56 14.83 76.15
N ASN A 790 17.31 14.43 75.13
CA ASN A 790 18.41 15.21 74.59
C ASN A 790 17.94 16.48 73.87
N LEU A 791 16.84 16.40 73.11
CA LEU A 791 16.34 17.53 72.32
C LEU A 791 15.49 18.53 73.13
N LEU A 792 14.52 18.03 73.90
CA LEU A 792 13.48 18.86 74.52
C LEU A 792 13.73 19.09 76.02
N GLY A 793 14.68 18.34 76.60
CA GLY A 793 14.99 18.36 78.02
C GLY A 793 14.06 17.45 78.85
N PRO A 794 14.48 17.12 80.10
CA PRO A 794 13.76 16.21 81.00
C PRO A 794 12.38 16.72 81.41
N ASP A 795 12.19 18.05 81.47
CA ASP A 795 10.99 18.66 81.99
C ASP A 795 9.87 18.85 80.98
N HIS A 796 10.15 18.64 79.70
CA HIS A 796 9.20 18.85 78.63
C HIS A 796 8.03 17.85 78.71
N PRO A 797 6.77 18.29 78.52
CA PRO A 797 5.60 17.42 78.66
C PRO A 797 5.63 16.15 77.80
N ARG A 798 6.19 16.22 76.59
CA ARG A 798 6.34 15.04 75.70
C ARG A 798 7.34 14.03 76.28
N THR A 799 8.50 14.50 76.75
CA THR A 799 9.54 13.65 77.37
C THR A 799 9.01 12.96 78.63
N LYS A 800 8.28 13.70 79.48
CA LYS A 800 7.60 13.14 80.67
C LYS A 800 6.55 12.10 80.30
N SER A 801 5.72 12.37 79.30
CA SER A 801 4.69 11.45 78.82
C SER A 801 5.27 10.14 78.28
N SER A 802 6.24 10.22 77.37
CA SER A 802 6.91 9.04 76.79
C SER A 802 7.71 8.26 77.85
N SER A 803 8.40 8.93 78.78
CA SER A 803 9.13 8.27 79.89
C SER A 803 8.19 7.55 80.87
N THR A 804 7.04 8.15 81.18
CA THR A 804 6.01 7.54 82.03
C THR A 804 5.40 6.32 81.33
N THR A 805 5.12 6.44 80.02
CA THR A 805 4.59 5.35 79.20
C THR A 805 5.56 4.18 79.13
N LEU A 806 6.84 4.44 78.88
CA LEU A 806 7.90 3.43 78.87
C LEU A 806 8.02 2.72 80.23
N SER A 807 8.02 3.47 81.33
CA SER A 807 8.09 2.92 82.68
C SER A 807 6.90 2.01 82.98
N ASN A 808 5.70 2.44 82.60
CA ASN A 808 4.48 1.64 82.76
C ASN A 808 4.53 0.35 81.93
N TRP A 809 5.04 0.40 80.69
CA TRP A 809 5.17 -0.79 79.85
C TRP A 809 6.23 -1.78 80.35
N LYS A 810 7.36 -1.28 80.87
CA LYS A 810 8.39 -2.12 81.52
C LYS A 810 7.85 -2.79 82.78
N MET A 811 7.13 -2.05 83.63
CA MET A 811 6.50 -2.64 84.83
C MET A 811 5.44 -3.68 84.47
N ALA A 812 4.61 -3.43 83.45
CA ALA A 812 3.63 -4.40 82.97
C ALA A 812 4.26 -5.65 82.36
N ALA A 813 5.44 -5.55 81.74
CA ALA A 813 6.19 -6.70 81.23
C ALA A 813 6.86 -7.54 82.35
N HIS A 814 7.09 -6.95 83.53
CA HIS A 814 7.65 -7.63 84.71
C HIS A 814 6.59 -8.16 85.70
N LEU A 815 5.30 -7.90 85.46
CA LEU A 815 4.19 -8.47 86.21
C LEU A 815 3.70 -9.77 85.52
N PRO A 816 3.74 -10.95 86.18
CA PRO A 816 3.10 -12.14 85.64
C PRO A 816 1.59 -11.91 85.52
N SER A 817 1.04 -12.12 84.32
CA SER A 817 -0.39 -12.00 84.10
C SER A 817 -1.14 -13.08 84.90
N LEU A 818 -2.00 -12.69 85.83
CA LEU A 818 -3.02 -13.54 86.45
C LEU A 818 -4.23 -13.79 85.52
N ALA A 819 -4.09 -13.55 84.20
CA ALA A 819 -5.19 -13.47 83.24
C ALA A 819 -5.28 -14.64 82.24
N GLU A 820 -4.65 -15.79 82.53
CA GLU A 820 -4.83 -17.01 81.72
C GLU A 820 -6.01 -17.90 82.16
N ALA A 821 -6.71 -17.57 83.27
CA ALA A 821 -7.78 -18.43 83.80
C ALA A 821 -9.20 -18.17 83.25
N SER A 822 -9.43 -17.23 82.33
CA SER A 822 -10.81 -16.87 81.92
C SER A 822 -11.10 -16.78 80.41
N ARG A 823 -10.20 -17.24 79.53
CA ARG A 823 -10.51 -17.41 78.09
C ARG A 823 -10.89 -18.85 77.74
N GLY A 824 -11.87 -19.39 78.46
CA GLY A 824 -12.66 -20.52 78.02
C GLY A 824 -13.82 -20.05 77.12
N LYS A 825 -13.79 -20.48 75.85
CA LYS A 825 -14.93 -20.57 74.91
C LYS A 825 -15.69 -19.26 74.58
N ARG A 826 -15.48 -18.75 73.36
CA ARG A 826 -16.60 -18.26 72.53
C ARG A 826 -16.58 -18.96 71.17
N PRO A 827 -17.75 -19.43 70.69
CA PRO A 827 -17.85 -20.32 69.53
C PRO A 827 -17.72 -19.55 68.21
N ALA A 828 -17.20 -20.23 67.20
CA ALA A 828 -17.32 -19.80 65.81
C ALA A 828 -18.80 -19.79 65.39
N SER A 829 -19.28 -18.65 64.91
CA SER A 829 -20.54 -18.56 64.17
C SER A 829 -20.25 -18.18 62.72
N LYS A 830 -20.95 -18.90 61.84
CA LYS A 830 -20.96 -18.84 60.37
C LYS A 830 -21.04 -17.43 59.77
#